data_AF-A0A0R3TQX0-F1
#
_entry.id   AF-A0A0R3TQX0-F1
#
_cell.length_a   1.000
_cell.length_b   1.000
_cell.length_c   1.000
_cell.angle_alpha   90.00
_cell.angle_beta   90.00
_cell.angle_gamma   90.00
#
_symmetry.space_group_name_H-M   'P 1'
#
loop_
_entity.id
_entity.type
_entity.pdbx_description
1 polymer ?
#
loop_
_entity_poly.entity_id
_entity_poly.type
_entity_poly.pdbx_seq_one_letter_code
_entity_poly.pdbx_strand_id
1 'polypeptide(L)'
;MVLTRSGGDVFELLEHASSDTKNFFKTAQLLTFGHNPFDEDVFLMEVTPALADQFLSNPLFNAEIKSKDGNDDENPAFFCTETSTHRLLETETSDILLPVPGLKIPDEAEDGYWLTEKPSVSNRIVTAMKSFYIEPTSVRAPSLYTLKQRLIPANFAGHIEDEDQDISAFDNFITLDDLRKSVPCSEFELLYAVDRLNVFIWKGQCRMFQLDYLTNVLQSIFDMADELSIDWLHDGFSNPKDIILRLRDLYPAAVLCQVFQRFFFRKRPFRNNIAAIFPRKAKICRLIGENLLSITKKFALPDFISVWCASVPRGMQPRLNRDLISSGRAYTEISSLTQQKSITYLPSEDLPDESVDVRLKSLFERQPHWPQSQLAGYVADLVVDVPIKEPCCRRLSITSDCELDILSDSEDEDEQNAIADEFEDIEKVALDNPTPIPAVIGSVLNHRCRVTTSADAIESMDYVPEHLGRQISAHISSDLLNNKPIPLNPYISLFSPIYGDLFLSSFRLRACSDFTSWIEAFSLCNSLSTLNLDSCNLGVNYSDVLPWIARIKGLKFLSLRANNLTNDHITSVSAKWRFKGLGEDCKLAVVDVSSNHYLGERALKKLTSVSSLQMIYLSDTGLALSTSALPLGWEKRTDRERLVPRFPGPSGWLWEDFGAMRFPLEEDLDSPQYECPFVVFRLRT
;
A
#
# COMPACT_ATOMS: atom_id res chain seq x y z
N MET A 1 -27.02 54.44 -30.39
CA MET A 1 -26.89 55.91 -30.21
C MET A 1 -26.17 56.11 -28.88
N VAL A 2 -24.86 56.35 -28.90
CA VAL A 2 -24.07 56.49 -27.67
C VAL A 2 -24.47 57.82 -27.03
N LEU A 3 -25.14 57.77 -25.88
CA LEU A 3 -25.46 58.96 -25.08
C LEU A 3 -24.15 59.47 -24.46
N THR A 4 -23.42 60.33 -25.17
CA THR A 4 -22.30 61.07 -24.61
C THR A 4 -22.87 62.18 -23.72
N ARG A 5 -22.99 61.91 -22.41
CA ARG A 5 -23.26 62.96 -21.41
C ARG A 5 -22.02 63.85 -21.27
N SER A 6 -22.21 65.16 -21.14
CA SER A 6 -21.08 66.07 -20.95
C SER A 6 -20.50 65.92 -19.53
N GLY A 7 -19.25 66.30 -19.33
CA GLY A 7 -18.61 66.21 -18.02
C GLY A 7 -19.34 67.00 -16.93
N GLY A 8 -19.96 68.13 -17.29
CA GLY A 8 -20.78 68.93 -16.38
C GLY A 8 -22.02 68.18 -15.91
N ASP A 9 -22.77 67.57 -16.84
CA ASP A 9 -24.02 66.86 -16.53
C ASP A 9 -23.83 65.70 -15.54
N VAL A 10 -22.69 65.00 -15.63
CA VAL A 10 -22.38 63.83 -14.77
C VAL A 10 -22.14 64.26 -13.32
N PHE A 11 -21.35 65.32 -13.11
CA PHE A 11 -21.06 65.81 -11.76
C PHE A 11 -22.23 66.59 -11.15
N GLU A 12 -23.04 67.29 -11.97
CA GLU A 12 -24.31 67.89 -11.50
C GLU A 12 -25.30 66.82 -11.01
N LEU A 13 -25.43 65.69 -11.73
CA LEU A 13 -26.25 64.57 -11.30
C LEU A 13 -25.75 63.92 -9.99
N LEU A 14 -24.43 63.83 -9.80
CA LEU A 14 -23.83 63.36 -8.56
C LEU A 14 -24.16 64.28 -7.37
N GLU A 15 -24.14 65.60 -7.57
CA GLU A 15 -24.55 66.60 -6.57
C GLU A 15 -26.03 66.48 -6.18
N HIS A 16 -26.89 66.06 -7.11
CA HIS A 16 -28.29 65.78 -6.80
C HIS A 16 -28.51 64.42 -6.13
N ALA A 17 -27.67 63.43 -6.40
CA ALA A 17 -27.83 62.06 -5.92
C ALA A 17 -27.21 61.80 -4.54
N SER A 18 -26.19 62.57 -4.13
CA SER A 18 -25.52 62.42 -2.84
C SER A 18 -25.24 63.76 -2.19
N SER A 19 -25.54 63.87 -0.89
CA SER A 19 -25.33 65.09 -0.10
C SER A 19 -23.87 65.34 0.30
N ASP A 20 -22.96 64.39 0.02
CA ASP A 20 -21.54 64.48 0.41
C ASP A 20 -20.61 64.32 -0.80
N THR A 21 -20.73 65.24 -1.76
CA THR A 21 -19.93 65.24 -2.99
C THR A 21 -18.46 65.60 -2.80
N LYS A 22 -18.08 66.10 -1.62
CA LYS A 22 -16.69 66.49 -1.31
C LYS A 22 -15.74 65.30 -1.17
N ASN A 23 -16.29 64.12 -0.89
CA ASN A 23 -15.54 62.88 -0.70
C ASN A 23 -15.38 62.04 -1.99
N PHE A 24 -15.91 62.50 -3.13
CA PHE A 24 -15.76 61.82 -4.41
C PHE A 24 -14.54 62.34 -5.19
N PHE A 25 -13.92 61.47 -5.99
CA PHE A 25 -12.89 61.86 -6.93
C PHE A 25 -13.47 62.79 -8.02
N LYS A 26 -12.65 63.71 -8.53
CA LYS A 26 -12.99 64.56 -9.68
C LYS A 26 -12.89 63.81 -11.01
N THR A 27 -12.68 62.51 -10.99
CA THR A 27 -12.64 61.66 -12.18
C THR A 27 -13.81 60.67 -12.10
N ALA A 28 -14.61 60.59 -13.16
CA ALA A 28 -15.73 59.65 -13.27
C ALA A 28 -15.54 58.71 -14.48
N GLN A 29 -15.98 57.46 -14.34
CA GLN A 29 -16.03 56.49 -15.43
C GLN A 29 -17.49 56.19 -15.74
N LEU A 30 -17.95 56.58 -16.93
CA LEU A 30 -19.28 56.25 -17.43
C LEU A 30 -19.27 54.83 -18.00
N LEU A 31 -20.09 53.95 -17.45
CA LEU A 31 -20.29 52.61 -18.00
C LEU A 31 -21.42 52.63 -19.03
N THR A 32 -21.13 52.15 -20.24
CA THR A 32 -22.13 51.94 -21.30
C THR A 32 -22.07 50.49 -21.78
N PHE A 33 -23.22 49.93 -22.16
CA PHE A 33 -23.26 48.58 -22.72
C PHE A 33 -22.83 48.61 -24.19
N GLY A 34 -22.04 47.62 -24.59
CA GLY A 34 -21.70 47.38 -25.99
C GLY A 34 -22.92 47.05 -26.85
N HIS A 35 -22.69 46.83 -28.14
CA HIS A 35 -23.77 46.53 -29.09
C HIS A 35 -24.45 45.18 -28.83
N ASN A 36 -23.75 44.21 -28.23
CA ASN A 36 -24.29 42.93 -27.82
C ASN A 36 -23.79 42.56 -26.40
N PRO A 37 -24.41 43.05 -25.33
CA PRO A 37 -23.96 42.75 -23.96
C PRO A 37 -24.25 41.31 -23.53
N PHE A 38 -25.14 40.60 -24.24
CA PHE A 38 -25.45 39.18 -24.01
C PHE A 38 -24.71 38.27 -24.99
N ASP A 39 -23.52 38.71 -25.44
CA ASP A 39 -22.70 37.96 -26.39
C ASP A 39 -22.47 36.52 -25.90
N GLU A 40 -22.97 35.54 -26.64
CA GLU A 40 -22.83 34.12 -26.31
C GLU A 40 -21.41 33.63 -26.60
N ASP A 41 -20.64 34.34 -27.44
CA ASP A 41 -19.28 33.93 -27.85
C ASP A 41 -18.20 34.26 -26.80
N VAL A 42 -18.55 35.04 -25.77
CA VAL A 42 -17.62 35.41 -24.69
C VAL A 42 -17.83 34.51 -23.48
N PHE A 43 -16.80 33.76 -23.11
CA PHE A 43 -16.82 32.91 -21.92
C PHE A 43 -15.86 33.44 -20.86
N LEU A 44 -16.26 33.32 -19.60
CA LEU A 44 -15.38 33.54 -18.45
C LEU A 44 -14.92 32.19 -17.95
N MET A 45 -13.61 32.02 -17.78
CA MET A 45 -13.02 30.78 -17.29
C MET A 45 -12.10 31.09 -16.13
N GLU A 46 -12.18 30.29 -15.08
CA GLU A 46 -11.23 30.35 -13.98
C GLU A 46 -9.85 29.88 -14.44
N VAL A 47 -8.82 30.64 -14.07
CA VAL A 47 -7.43 30.34 -14.41
C VAL A 47 -6.67 30.10 -13.11
N THR A 48 -6.26 28.84 -12.90
CA THR A 48 -5.44 28.47 -11.75
C THR A 48 -4.04 29.11 -11.86
N PRO A 49 -3.32 29.31 -10.74
CA PRO A 49 -1.96 29.85 -10.78
C PRO A 49 -1.03 29.07 -11.72
N ALA A 50 -1.14 27.74 -11.74
CA ALA A 50 -0.35 26.89 -12.62
C ALA A 50 -0.67 27.11 -14.11
N LEU A 51 -1.96 27.28 -14.45
CA LEU A 51 -2.37 27.63 -15.82
C LEU A 51 -1.93 29.05 -16.20
N ALA A 52 -2.04 30.00 -15.27
CA ALA A 52 -1.56 31.38 -15.48
C ALA A 52 -0.06 31.40 -15.77
N ASP A 53 0.74 30.65 -15.01
CA ASP A 53 2.18 30.52 -15.25
C ASP A 53 2.47 29.94 -16.63
N GLN A 54 1.70 28.93 -17.08
CA GLN A 54 1.83 28.37 -18.43
C GLN A 54 1.49 29.39 -19.53
N PHE A 55 0.39 30.14 -19.37
CA PHE A 55 0.00 31.20 -20.31
C PHE A 55 1.06 32.30 -20.43
N LEU A 56 1.68 32.68 -19.31
CA LEU A 56 2.66 33.77 -19.26
C LEU A 56 4.07 33.35 -19.70
N SER A 57 4.47 32.11 -19.42
CA SER A 57 5.83 31.62 -19.67
C SER A 57 6.04 31.04 -21.07
N ASN A 58 4.99 30.52 -21.72
CA ASN A 58 5.09 29.88 -23.03
C ASN A 58 4.38 30.70 -24.14
N PRO A 59 5.12 31.43 -24.99
CA PRO A 59 4.51 32.20 -26.09
C PRO A 59 3.89 31.33 -27.20
N LEU A 60 4.11 30.01 -27.17
CA LEU A 60 3.52 29.01 -28.08
C LEU A 60 2.55 28.07 -27.36
N PHE A 61 1.99 28.48 -26.21
CA PHE A 61 1.02 27.68 -25.49
C PHE A 61 -0.13 27.26 -26.42
N ASN A 62 -0.32 25.94 -26.56
CA ASN A 62 -1.43 25.36 -27.30
C ASN A 62 -2.30 24.55 -26.34
N ALA A 63 -3.60 24.80 -26.38
CA ALA A 63 -4.60 24.01 -25.68
C ALA A 63 -5.82 23.83 -26.58
N GLU A 64 -6.43 22.66 -26.49
CA GLU A 64 -7.56 22.27 -27.30
C GLU A 64 -8.76 21.99 -26.40
N ILE A 65 -9.94 22.46 -26.80
CA ILE A 65 -11.20 22.07 -26.19
C ILE A 65 -11.75 20.89 -27.00
N LYS A 66 -11.96 19.76 -26.33
CA LYS A 66 -12.43 18.52 -26.96
C LYS A 66 -13.72 18.04 -26.30
N SER A 67 -14.60 17.47 -27.11
CA SER A 67 -15.77 16.71 -26.67
C SER A 67 -15.59 15.24 -27.04
N LYS A 68 -16.24 14.34 -26.29
CA LYS A 68 -16.22 12.91 -26.60
C LYS A 68 -16.90 12.67 -27.96
N ASP A 69 -16.21 11.99 -28.85
CA ASP A 69 -16.70 11.64 -30.19
C ASP A 69 -17.09 12.84 -31.09
N GLY A 70 -16.64 14.05 -30.74
CA GLY A 70 -16.96 15.27 -31.49
C GLY A 70 -18.46 15.58 -31.58
N ASN A 71 -19.27 15.02 -30.68
CA ASN A 71 -20.68 15.37 -30.55
C ASN A 71 -20.81 16.44 -29.46
N ASP A 72 -21.19 17.64 -29.87
CA ASP A 72 -21.06 18.84 -29.03
C ASP A 72 -22.30 19.14 -28.17
N ASP A 73 -23.45 18.51 -28.45
CA ASP A 73 -24.73 18.91 -27.85
C ASP A 73 -25.05 18.24 -26.49
N GLU A 74 -24.45 17.09 -26.17
CA GLU A 74 -24.76 16.34 -24.92
C GLU A 74 -23.54 15.88 -24.11
N ASN A 75 -22.33 15.97 -24.67
CA ASN A 75 -21.13 15.44 -24.03
C ASN A 75 -20.39 16.51 -23.22
N PRO A 76 -19.72 16.13 -22.11
CA PRO A 76 -18.90 17.06 -21.36
C PRO A 76 -17.73 17.55 -22.22
N ALA A 77 -17.41 18.85 -22.09
CA ALA A 77 -16.24 19.46 -22.70
C ALA A 77 -15.01 19.32 -21.81
N PHE A 78 -13.85 19.17 -22.44
CA PHE A 78 -12.56 19.03 -21.78
C PHE A 78 -11.54 20.01 -22.35
N PHE A 79 -10.84 20.69 -21.48
CA PHE A 79 -9.70 21.54 -21.79
C PHE A 79 -8.41 20.73 -21.66
N CYS A 80 -7.77 20.46 -22.80
CA CYS A 80 -6.58 19.63 -22.91
C CYS A 80 -5.37 20.50 -23.22
N THR A 81 -4.37 20.49 -22.34
CA THR A 81 -3.04 21.02 -22.63
C THR A 81 -2.16 19.92 -23.23
N GLU A 82 -0.87 20.18 -23.44
CA GLU A 82 0.07 19.14 -23.91
C GLU A 82 0.23 17.96 -22.93
N THR A 83 0.03 18.21 -21.62
CA THR A 83 0.37 17.24 -20.56
C THR A 83 -0.78 16.90 -19.61
N SER A 84 -1.88 17.65 -19.63
CA SER A 84 -2.96 17.50 -18.65
C SER A 84 -4.32 17.80 -19.23
N THR A 85 -5.34 17.13 -18.71
CA THR A 85 -6.74 17.30 -19.10
C THR A 85 -7.58 17.80 -17.94
N HIS A 86 -8.43 18.78 -18.21
CA HIS A 86 -9.37 19.35 -17.25
C HIS A 86 -10.78 19.24 -17.81
N ARG A 87 -11.73 18.75 -17.02
CA ARG A 87 -13.14 18.80 -17.35
C ARG A 87 -13.65 20.23 -17.12
N LEU A 88 -14.41 20.76 -18.06
CA LEU A 88 -15.02 22.07 -17.93
C LEU A 88 -16.40 21.94 -17.28
N LEU A 89 -16.61 22.67 -16.17
CA LEU A 89 -17.89 22.73 -15.46
C LEU A 89 -18.43 24.16 -15.50
N GLU A 90 -19.72 24.31 -15.74
CA GLU A 90 -20.39 25.60 -15.65
C GLU A 90 -20.85 25.85 -14.21
N THR A 91 -20.44 26.98 -13.66
CA THR A 91 -20.77 27.40 -12.29
C THR A 91 -21.56 28.70 -12.34
N GLU A 92 -22.82 28.65 -11.92
CA GLU A 92 -23.68 29.84 -11.82
C GLU A 92 -23.26 30.74 -10.66
N THR A 93 -23.37 32.05 -10.86
CA THR A 93 -23.09 33.07 -9.85
C THR A 93 -24.39 33.78 -9.47
N SER A 94 -24.53 34.11 -8.17
CA SER A 94 -25.64 34.95 -7.70
C SER A 94 -25.53 36.39 -8.23
N ASP A 95 -24.31 36.82 -8.54
CA ASP A 95 -23.99 38.16 -9.03
C ASP A 95 -23.76 38.14 -10.55
N ILE A 96 -24.01 39.28 -11.19
CA ILE A 96 -23.72 39.47 -12.63
C ILE A 96 -22.28 39.96 -12.78
N LEU A 97 -21.48 39.20 -13.50
CA LEU A 97 -20.11 39.54 -13.85
C LEU A 97 -20.11 40.43 -15.09
N LEU A 98 -19.44 41.59 -14.98
CA LEU A 98 -19.33 42.59 -16.03
C LEU A 98 -17.86 42.78 -16.42
N PRO A 99 -17.39 42.17 -17.52
CA PRO A 99 -16.06 42.44 -18.03
C PRO A 99 -16.03 43.85 -18.63
N VAL A 100 -15.17 44.70 -18.06
CA VAL A 100 -15.01 46.11 -18.48
C VAL A 100 -13.53 46.40 -18.68
N PRO A 101 -12.99 46.22 -19.89
CA PRO A 101 -11.58 46.48 -20.17
C PRO A 101 -11.16 47.90 -19.80
N GLY A 102 -10.05 48.02 -19.06
CA GLY A 102 -9.49 49.31 -18.65
C GLY A 102 -10.30 50.07 -17.60
N LEU A 103 -11.23 49.40 -16.90
CA LEU A 103 -11.88 49.95 -15.72
C LEU A 103 -10.84 50.18 -14.62
N LYS A 104 -10.78 51.41 -14.11
CA LYS A 104 -9.91 51.76 -12.97
C LYS A 104 -10.68 51.61 -11.66
N ILE A 105 -10.07 51.02 -10.63
CA ILE A 105 -10.63 50.89 -9.27
C ILE A 105 -9.78 51.73 -8.30
N PRO A 106 -10.37 52.44 -7.32
CA PRO A 106 -9.63 53.35 -6.44
C PRO A 106 -8.65 52.74 -5.41
N ASP A 107 -8.50 51.41 -5.34
CA ASP A 107 -7.61 50.75 -4.36
C ASP A 107 -6.12 50.83 -4.71
N GLU A 108 -5.79 51.19 -5.95
CA GLU A 108 -4.40 51.47 -6.37
C GLU A 108 -4.00 52.87 -5.86
N ALA A 109 -3.59 52.94 -4.58
CA ALA A 109 -3.04 54.14 -3.99
C ALA A 109 -1.90 54.69 -4.88
N GLU A 110 -2.07 55.93 -5.36
CA GLU A 110 -1.15 56.68 -6.23
C GLU A 110 -1.32 56.55 -7.76
N ASP A 111 -2.46 56.07 -8.29
CA ASP A 111 -2.72 56.24 -9.73
C ASP A 111 -3.06 57.72 -10.06
N GLY A 112 -2.20 58.38 -10.84
CA GLY A 112 -2.35 59.79 -11.25
C GLY A 112 -3.67 60.09 -11.98
N TYR A 113 -4.36 59.06 -12.45
CA TYR A 113 -5.71 59.13 -13.00
C TYR A 113 -6.77 59.67 -12.02
N TRP A 114 -6.64 59.39 -10.72
CA TRP A 114 -7.62 59.80 -9.70
C TRP A 114 -7.31 61.17 -9.07
N LEU A 115 -6.06 61.62 -9.17
CA LEU A 115 -5.54 62.84 -8.53
C LEU A 115 -5.67 64.10 -9.40
N THR A 116 -6.41 64.04 -10.50
CA THR A 116 -6.59 65.17 -11.43
C THR A 116 -7.32 66.35 -10.78
N GLU A 117 -6.78 67.56 -10.91
CA GLU A 117 -7.41 68.78 -10.36
C GLU A 117 -8.71 69.18 -11.10
N LYS A 118 -8.82 68.80 -12.38
CA LYS A 118 -9.95 69.13 -13.26
C LYS A 118 -10.94 67.96 -13.37
N PRO A 119 -12.26 68.23 -13.40
CA PRO A 119 -13.26 67.21 -13.61
C PRO A 119 -13.06 66.52 -14.95
N SER A 120 -12.92 65.19 -14.93
CA SER A 120 -12.73 64.39 -16.14
C SER A 120 -13.68 63.20 -16.16
N VAL A 121 -14.23 62.90 -17.34
CA VAL A 121 -15.13 61.76 -17.54
C VAL A 121 -14.55 60.90 -18.65
N SER A 122 -14.32 59.62 -18.36
CA SER A 122 -13.97 58.64 -19.38
C SER A 122 -15.14 57.68 -19.60
N ASN A 123 -15.32 57.23 -20.83
CA ASN A 123 -16.32 56.23 -21.16
C ASN A 123 -15.66 54.84 -21.15
N ARG A 124 -16.37 53.86 -20.61
CA ARG A 124 -15.98 52.45 -20.56
C ARG A 124 -17.15 51.61 -21.05
N ILE A 125 -16.81 50.62 -21.87
CA ILE A 125 -17.80 49.75 -22.48
C ILE A 125 -17.79 48.43 -21.72
N VAL A 126 -18.97 48.05 -21.23
CA VAL A 126 -19.21 46.70 -20.73
C VAL A 126 -19.28 45.79 -21.95
N THR A 127 -18.33 44.86 -22.06
CA THR A 127 -18.21 43.98 -23.23
C THR A 127 -19.19 42.81 -23.16
N ALA A 128 -19.49 42.31 -21.96
CA ALA A 128 -20.44 41.23 -21.76
C ALA A 128 -21.13 41.32 -20.39
N MET A 129 -22.24 40.61 -20.23
CA MET A 129 -22.89 40.29 -18.97
C MET A 129 -22.92 38.77 -18.83
N LYS A 130 -22.40 38.24 -17.72
CA LYS A 130 -22.39 36.79 -17.47
C LYS A 130 -22.90 36.50 -16.07
N SER A 131 -23.74 35.49 -15.93
CA SER A 131 -24.25 34.96 -14.66
C SER A 131 -23.67 33.59 -14.32
N PHE A 132 -22.64 33.18 -15.05
CA PHE A 132 -21.92 31.94 -14.86
C PHE A 132 -20.48 32.11 -15.36
N TYR A 133 -19.61 31.21 -14.93
CA TYR A 133 -18.25 31.05 -15.44
C TYR A 133 -17.92 29.56 -15.56
N ILE A 134 -16.83 29.26 -16.24
CA ILE A 134 -16.35 27.91 -16.47
C ILE A 134 -15.22 27.61 -15.49
N GLU A 135 -15.36 26.54 -14.73
CA GLU A 135 -14.35 26.03 -13.80
C GLU A 135 -13.66 24.80 -14.40
N PRO A 136 -12.33 24.84 -14.62
CA PRO A 136 -11.56 23.66 -15.03
C PRO A 136 -11.26 22.76 -13.83
N THR A 137 -11.85 21.57 -13.80
CA THR A 137 -11.52 20.53 -12.82
C THR A 137 -10.53 19.53 -13.42
N SER A 138 -9.34 19.38 -12.84
CA SER A 138 -8.36 18.39 -13.31
C SER A 138 -8.95 16.97 -13.22
N VAL A 139 -8.76 16.17 -14.26
CA VAL A 139 -9.26 14.79 -14.34
C VAL A 139 -8.20 13.87 -14.90
N ARG A 140 -8.33 12.58 -14.57
CA ARG A 140 -7.57 11.54 -15.25
C ARG A 140 -8.25 11.20 -16.57
N ALA A 141 -7.50 11.39 -17.64
CA ALA A 141 -7.92 11.03 -18.97
C ALA A 141 -6.81 10.25 -19.70
N PRO A 142 -7.15 9.49 -20.75
CA PRO A 142 -8.50 9.02 -21.05
C PRO A 142 -8.96 7.92 -20.09
N SER A 143 -10.27 7.69 -20.05
CA SER A 143 -10.86 6.49 -19.45
C SER A 143 -10.24 5.23 -20.05
N LEU A 144 -9.46 4.49 -19.26
CA LEU A 144 -8.79 3.26 -19.71
C LEU A 144 -9.81 2.19 -20.07
N TYR A 145 -10.92 2.09 -19.33
CA TYR A 145 -11.98 1.14 -19.61
C TYR A 145 -12.63 1.45 -20.97
N THR A 146 -13.06 2.70 -21.19
CA THR A 146 -13.69 3.10 -22.45
C THR A 146 -12.73 2.92 -23.64
N LEU A 147 -11.47 3.34 -23.49
CA LEU A 147 -10.47 3.20 -24.54
C LEU A 147 -10.23 1.73 -24.89
N LYS A 148 -10.12 0.86 -23.87
CA LYS A 148 -10.01 -0.58 -24.06
C LYS A 148 -11.21 -1.13 -24.81
N GLN A 149 -12.43 -0.82 -24.39
CA GLN A 149 -13.65 -1.31 -25.06
C GLN A 149 -13.71 -0.91 -26.54
N ARG A 150 -13.24 0.29 -26.90
CA ARG A 150 -13.17 0.73 -28.31
C ARG A 150 -12.13 -0.04 -29.13
N LEU A 151 -11.06 -0.52 -28.49
CA LEU A 151 -9.94 -1.19 -29.15
C LEU A 151 -10.01 -2.73 -29.12
N ILE A 152 -10.87 -3.33 -28.29
CA ILE A 152 -11.11 -4.79 -28.26
C ILE A 152 -11.42 -5.40 -29.64
N PRO A 153 -12.25 -4.78 -30.51
CA PRO A 153 -12.48 -5.31 -31.86
C PRO A 153 -11.21 -5.39 -32.72
N ALA A 154 -10.19 -4.60 -32.36
CA ALA A 154 -8.91 -4.50 -33.03
C ALA A 154 -7.80 -5.32 -32.31
N ASN A 155 -8.17 -6.36 -31.56
CA ASN A 155 -7.21 -7.26 -30.92
C ASN A 155 -6.35 -8.00 -31.95
N PHE A 156 -5.06 -8.13 -31.66
CA PHE A 156 -4.04 -8.75 -32.50
C PHE A 156 -3.47 -9.98 -31.80
N ALA A 157 -3.83 -11.16 -32.31
CA ALA A 157 -3.35 -12.47 -31.81
C ALA A 157 -2.05 -12.91 -32.48
N GLY A 158 -1.78 -12.46 -33.70
CA GLY A 158 -0.54 -12.74 -34.39
C GLY A 158 -0.58 -12.32 -35.85
N HIS A 159 0.61 -12.04 -36.39
CA HIS A 159 0.77 -11.58 -37.77
C HIS A 159 0.32 -12.61 -38.81
N ILE A 160 0.48 -13.92 -38.54
CA ILE A 160 0.06 -14.99 -39.46
C ILE A 160 -1.47 -15.02 -39.60
N GLU A 161 -2.18 -15.01 -38.48
CA GLU A 161 -3.66 -15.05 -38.47
C GLU A 161 -4.29 -13.79 -39.07
N ASP A 162 -3.61 -12.65 -38.94
CA ASP A 162 -4.04 -11.37 -39.51
C ASP A 162 -3.71 -11.22 -41.01
N GLU A 163 -2.73 -11.95 -41.53
CA GLU A 163 -2.45 -11.98 -42.97
C GLU A 163 -3.52 -12.74 -43.76
N ASP A 164 -4.21 -13.68 -43.12
CA ASP A 164 -5.32 -14.44 -43.68
C ASP A 164 -6.67 -13.67 -43.65
N GLN A 165 -6.74 -12.51 -42.99
CA GLN A 165 -7.95 -11.68 -42.93
C GLN A 165 -8.12 -10.79 -44.18
N ASP A 166 -9.38 -10.65 -44.62
CA ASP A 166 -9.72 -9.77 -45.73
C ASP A 166 -9.25 -8.33 -45.49
N ILE A 167 -8.59 -7.73 -46.48
CA ILE A 167 -8.01 -6.37 -46.40
C ILE A 167 -9.07 -5.32 -46.01
N SER A 168 -10.34 -5.51 -46.40
CA SER A 168 -11.47 -4.64 -46.05
C SER A 168 -11.85 -4.65 -44.57
N ALA A 169 -11.40 -5.64 -43.79
CA ALA A 169 -11.63 -5.67 -42.34
C ALA A 169 -10.79 -4.59 -41.63
N PHE A 170 -9.61 -4.27 -42.19
CA PHE A 170 -8.72 -3.26 -41.63
C PHE A 170 -9.35 -1.87 -41.72
N ASP A 171 -10.04 -1.50 -42.80
CA ASP A 171 -10.63 -0.16 -42.97
C ASP A 171 -11.58 0.31 -41.83
N ASN A 172 -12.06 -0.62 -41.00
CA ASN A 172 -12.91 -0.32 -39.84
C ASN A 172 -12.13 -0.07 -38.54
N PHE A 173 -10.82 -0.31 -38.49
CA PHE A 173 -10.02 -0.09 -37.29
C PHE A 173 -9.56 1.36 -37.16
N ILE A 174 -9.43 1.79 -35.92
CA ILE A 174 -9.18 3.17 -35.55
C ILE A 174 -7.68 3.49 -35.73
N THR A 175 -7.37 4.62 -36.37
CA THR A 175 -5.99 5.12 -36.46
C THR A 175 -5.61 5.92 -35.23
N LEU A 176 -4.31 6.19 -35.04
CA LEU A 176 -3.86 7.03 -33.92
C LEU A 176 -4.41 8.46 -34.02
N ASP A 177 -4.51 9.01 -35.23
CA ASP A 177 -5.05 10.35 -35.44
C ASP A 177 -6.56 10.41 -35.17
N ASP A 178 -7.28 9.31 -35.40
CA ASP A 178 -8.70 9.21 -35.01
C ASP A 178 -8.85 9.17 -33.49
N LEU A 179 -7.97 8.45 -32.77
CA LEU A 179 -7.95 8.48 -31.30
C LEU A 179 -7.65 9.88 -30.76
N ARG A 180 -6.67 10.59 -31.33
CA ARG A 180 -6.31 11.96 -30.92
C ARG A 180 -7.47 12.95 -31.05
N LYS A 181 -8.35 12.75 -32.03
CA LYS A 181 -9.53 13.59 -32.27
C LYS A 181 -10.74 13.17 -31.44
N SER A 182 -11.00 11.87 -31.33
CA SER A 182 -12.21 11.34 -30.71
C SER A 182 -12.13 11.20 -29.19
N VAL A 183 -10.92 11.06 -28.64
CA VAL A 183 -10.67 10.84 -27.22
C VAL A 183 -10.26 12.17 -26.56
N PRO A 184 -11.05 12.69 -25.61
CA PRO A 184 -10.75 13.96 -24.96
C PRO A 184 -9.65 13.77 -23.91
N CYS A 185 -8.39 13.90 -24.34
CA CYS A 185 -7.22 13.87 -23.47
C CYS A 185 -6.03 14.62 -24.10
N SER A 186 -5.02 14.91 -23.27
CA SER A 186 -3.73 15.40 -23.74
C SER A 186 -2.95 14.30 -24.50
N GLU A 187 -2.02 14.71 -25.35
CA GLU A 187 -1.18 13.76 -26.11
C GLU A 187 -0.35 12.88 -25.16
N PHE A 188 0.18 13.46 -24.08
CA PHE A 188 0.96 12.71 -23.10
C PHE A 188 0.13 11.62 -22.41
N GLU A 189 -1.09 11.96 -21.98
CA GLU A 189 -2.02 11.03 -21.36
C GLU A 189 -2.50 9.94 -22.31
N LEU A 190 -2.76 10.28 -23.58
CA LEU A 190 -3.12 9.31 -24.61
C LEU A 190 -1.99 8.29 -24.82
N LEU A 191 -0.76 8.75 -24.97
CA LEU A 191 0.41 7.88 -25.16
C LEU A 191 0.64 6.99 -23.94
N TYR A 192 0.42 7.50 -22.73
CA TYR A 192 0.46 6.69 -21.51
C TYR A 192 -0.62 5.61 -21.51
N ALA A 193 -1.86 5.94 -21.87
CA ALA A 193 -2.97 4.98 -21.93
C ALA A 193 -2.75 3.89 -22.99
N VAL A 194 -2.27 4.28 -24.18
CA VAL A 194 -1.85 3.37 -25.25
C VAL A 194 -0.68 2.49 -24.77
N ASP A 195 0.29 3.03 -24.02
CA ASP A 195 1.39 2.29 -23.39
C ASP A 195 0.90 1.31 -22.30
N ARG A 196 -0.15 1.67 -21.58
CA ARG A 196 -0.76 0.86 -20.53
C ARG A 196 -1.53 -0.34 -21.06
N LEU A 197 -2.18 -0.19 -22.22
CA LEU A 197 -3.08 -1.17 -22.85
C LEU A 197 -2.40 -2.09 -23.88
N ASN A 198 -1.07 -2.06 -24.00
CA ASN A 198 -0.34 -2.86 -25.00
C ASN A 198 -0.83 -2.62 -26.45
N VAL A 199 -1.12 -1.36 -26.76
CA VAL A 199 -1.54 -0.93 -28.11
C VAL A 199 -0.32 -0.60 -28.96
N PHE A 200 -0.28 -1.17 -30.17
CA PHE A 200 0.78 -1.00 -31.16
C PHE A 200 0.18 -0.53 -32.49
N ILE A 201 1.01 0.02 -33.36
CA ILE A 201 0.60 0.37 -34.73
C ILE A 201 0.92 -0.80 -35.66
N TRP A 202 -0.10 -1.29 -36.36
CA TRP A 202 0.05 -2.32 -37.38
C TRP A 202 -0.71 -1.90 -38.63
N LYS A 203 -0.02 -1.83 -39.77
CA LYS A 203 -0.56 -1.35 -41.06
C LYS A 203 -1.29 0.00 -40.93
N GLY A 204 -0.75 0.92 -40.11
CA GLY A 204 -1.31 2.26 -39.89
C GLY A 204 -2.43 2.35 -38.85
N GLN A 205 -2.80 1.24 -38.19
CA GLN A 205 -3.95 1.16 -37.30
C GLN A 205 -3.56 0.78 -35.88
N CYS A 206 -4.33 1.27 -34.91
CA CYS A 206 -4.13 0.95 -33.50
C CYS A 206 -4.69 -0.44 -33.19
N ARG A 207 -3.82 -1.35 -32.79
CA ARG A 207 -4.16 -2.75 -32.47
C ARG A 207 -3.73 -3.09 -31.06
N MET A 208 -4.58 -3.79 -30.31
CA MET A 208 -4.26 -4.28 -28.97
C MET A 208 -3.60 -5.66 -29.07
N PHE A 209 -2.33 -5.76 -28.70
CA PHE A 209 -1.60 -7.02 -28.84
C PHE A 209 -1.92 -7.94 -27.66
N GLN A 210 -2.19 -9.21 -27.97
CA GLN A 210 -2.42 -10.23 -26.94
C GLN A 210 -1.15 -10.53 -26.15
N LEU A 211 -1.32 -10.87 -24.87
CA LEU A 211 -0.22 -11.04 -23.93
C LEU A 211 0.68 -12.22 -24.29
N ASP A 212 0.10 -13.31 -24.78
CA ASP A 212 0.81 -14.51 -25.22
C ASP A 212 1.70 -14.23 -26.43
N TYR A 213 1.19 -13.53 -27.45
CA TYR A 213 1.97 -13.14 -28.62
C TYR A 213 3.17 -12.25 -28.22
N LEU A 214 2.95 -11.22 -27.39
CA LEU A 214 4.03 -10.36 -26.91
C LEU A 214 5.06 -11.14 -26.07
N THR A 215 4.60 -12.06 -25.23
CA THR A 215 5.47 -12.91 -24.42
C THR A 215 6.34 -13.80 -25.31
N ASN A 216 5.78 -14.39 -26.36
CA ASN A 216 6.52 -15.23 -27.31
C ASN A 216 7.56 -14.44 -28.12
N VAL A 217 7.24 -13.21 -28.54
CA VAL A 217 8.20 -12.33 -29.21
C VAL A 217 9.36 -11.99 -28.28
N LEU A 218 9.08 -11.61 -27.04
CA LEU A 218 10.12 -11.31 -26.04
C LEU A 218 10.98 -12.54 -25.74
N GLN A 219 10.37 -13.71 -25.55
CA GLN A 219 11.10 -14.96 -25.34
C GLN A 219 12.07 -15.22 -26.49
N SER A 220 11.60 -15.07 -27.74
CA SER A 220 12.42 -15.26 -28.94
C SER A 220 13.59 -14.26 -29.02
N ILE A 221 13.41 -13.02 -28.53
CA ILE A 221 14.48 -12.02 -28.43
C ILE A 221 15.56 -12.46 -27.44
N PHE A 222 15.17 -12.96 -26.25
CA PHE A 222 16.13 -13.43 -25.24
C PHE A 222 16.79 -14.76 -25.62
N ASP A 223 16.05 -15.70 -26.23
CA ASP A 223 16.61 -16.94 -26.77
C ASP A 223 17.69 -16.62 -27.83
N MET A 224 17.42 -15.64 -28.70
CA MET A 224 18.40 -15.18 -29.68
C MET A 224 19.61 -14.50 -29.01
N ALA A 225 19.41 -13.77 -27.91
CA ALA A 225 20.51 -13.19 -27.15
C ALA A 225 21.42 -14.27 -26.54
N ASP A 226 20.81 -15.33 -25.99
CA ASP A 226 21.51 -16.48 -25.42
C ASP A 226 22.29 -17.24 -26.50
N GLU A 227 21.70 -17.48 -27.68
CA GLU A 227 22.38 -18.09 -28.83
C GLU A 227 23.59 -17.27 -29.31
N LEU A 228 23.47 -15.95 -29.28
CA LEU A 228 24.56 -15.02 -29.60
C LEU A 228 25.54 -14.81 -28.43
N SER A 229 25.29 -15.42 -27.28
CA SER A 229 26.08 -15.27 -26.05
C SER A 229 26.26 -13.80 -25.63
N ILE A 230 25.19 -13.01 -25.79
CA ILE A 230 25.17 -11.59 -25.40
C ILE A 230 24.94 -11.49 -23.90
N ASP A 231 25.90 -10.90 -23.18
CA ASP A 231 25.73 -10.55 -21.76
C ASP A 231 24.91 -9.26 -21.63
N TRP A 232 23.62 -9.37 -21.90
CA TRP A 232 22.71 -8.23 -21.90
C TRP A 232 22.48 -7.63 -20.51
N LEU A 233 22.87 -8.33 -19.44
CA LEU A 233 22.80 -7.81 -18.06
C LEU A 233 23.84 -6.71 -17.82
N HIS A 234 25.06 -6.91 -18.32
CA HIS A 234 26.16 -5.97 -18.13
C HIS A 234 26.39 -5.04 -19.33
N ASP A 235 26.38 -5.59 -20.54
CA ASP A 235 26.75 -4.87 -21.76
C ASP A 235 25.53 -4.32 -22.51
N GLY A 236 24.35 -4.84 -22.19
CA GLY A 236 23.11 -4.53 -22.91
C GLY A 236 23.14 -5.01 -24.37
N PHE A 237 22.07 -4.69 -25.09
CA PHE A 237 21.93 -4.97 -26.51
C PHE A 237 22.67 -3.91 -27.31
N SER A 238 23.95 -4.18 -27.61
CA SER A 238 24.83 -3.27 -28.36
C SER A 238 24.41 -3.05 -29.82
N ASN A 239 23.76 -4.04 -30.45
CA ASN A 239 23.24 -3.93 -31.81
C ASN A 239 21.87 -4.61 -31.95
N PRO A 240 20.77 -3.93 -31.58
CA PRO A 240 19.41 -4.50 -31.68
C PRO A 240 19.02 -4.86 -33.13
N LYS A 241 19.62 -4.21 -34.13
CA LYS A 241 19.32 -4.48 -35.55
C LYS A 241 19.73 -5.90 -35.98
N ASP A 242 20.79 -6.48 -35.37
CA ASP A 242 21.21 -7.85 -35.68
C ASP A 242 20.15 -8.86 -35.23
N ILE A 243 19.60 -8.69 -34.02
CA ILE A 243 18.52 -9.53 -33.51
C ILE A 243 17.27 -9.40 -34.38
N ILE A 244 16.91 -8.17 -34.78
CA ILE A 244 15.76 -7.95 -35.67
C ILE A 244 15.95 -8.64 -37.02
N LEU A 245 17.15 -8.54 -37.61
CA LEU A 245 17.46 -9.18 -38.88
C LEU A 245 17.38 -10.71 -38.80
N ARG A 246 17.74 -11.31 -37.68
CA ARG A 246 17.70 -12.77 -37.47
C ARG A 246 16.30 -13.28 -37.17
N LEU A 247 15.50 -12.50 -36.46
CA LEU A 247 14.11 -12.85 -36.12
C LEU A 247 13.09 -12.44 -37.18
N ARG A 248 13.50 -11.76 -38.26
CA ARG A 248 12.59 -11.25 -39.30
C ARG A 248 11.77 -12.34 -40.00
N ASP A 249 12.30 -13.56 -40.05
CA ASP A 249 11.66 -14.70 -40.71
C ASP A 249 10.58 -15.32 -39.81
N LEU A 250 10.61 -15.03 -38.50
CA LEU A 250 9.63 -15.47 -37.50
C LEU A 250 8.62 -14.38 -37.13
N TYR A 251 9.05 -13.11 -37.16
CA TYR A 251 8.23 -11.96 -36.79
C TYR A 251 8.49 -10.77 -37.71
N PRO A 252 7.46 -9.99 -38.07
CA PRO A 252 7.63 -8.78 -38.87
C PRO A 252 8.55 -7.77 -38.19
N ALA A 253 9.43 -7.12 -38.96
CA ALA A 253 10.35 -6.11 -38.45
C ALA A 253 9.63 -4.96 -37.72
N ALA A 254 8.44 -4.57 -38.19
CA ALA A 254 7.62 -3.54 -37.56
C ALA A 254 7.18 -3.90 -36.13
N VAL A 255 6.89 -5.18 -35.86
CA VAL A 255 6.55 -5.68 -34.52
C VAL A 255 7.79 -5.65 -33.64
N LEU A 256 8.89 -6.22 -34.12
CA LEU A 256 10.14 -6.28 -33.36
C LEU A 256 10.64 -4.88 -32.97
N CYS A 257 10.63 -3.92 -33.91
CA CYS A 257 11.00 -2.53 -33.63
C CYS A 257 10.18 -1.92 -32.50
N GLN A 258 8.85 -2.08 -32.53
CA GLN A 258 7.99 -1.51 -31.50
C GLN A 258 8.12 -2.25 -30.14
N VAL A 259 8.37 -3.56 -30.15
CA VAL A 259 8.68 -4.31 -28.92
C VAL A 259 9.96 -3.78 -28.28
N PHE A 260 11.02 -3.53 -29.07
CA PHE A 260 12.24 -2.89 -28.58
C PHE A 260 11.97 -1.49 -28.03
N GLN A 261 11.18 -0.66 -28.71
CA GLN A 261 10.82 0.68 -28.23
C GLN A 261 10.11 0.67 -26.87
N ARG A 262 9.29 -0.35 -26.62
CA ARG A 262 8.37 -0.38 -25.47
C ARG A 262 8.92 -1.11 -24.24
N PHE A 263 9.65 -2.19 -24.47
CA PHE A 263 10.17 -3.07 -23.41
C PHE A 263 11.66 -2.88 -23.16
N PHE A 264 12.31 -1.96 -23.86
CA PHE A 264 13.71 -1.63 -23.66
C PHE A 264 13.90 -0.13 -23.55
N PHE A 265 15.05 0.28 -23.02
CA PHE A 265 15.43 1.68 -22.86
C PHE A 265 16.89 1.87 -23.24
N ARG A 266 17.23 3.09 -23.62
CA ARG A 266 18.60 3.43 -23.99
C ARG A 266 19.35 3.90 -22.75
N LYS A 267 20.48 3.26 -22.43
CA LYS A 267 21.38 3.70 -21.37
C LYS A 267 22.62 4.32 -22.01
N ARG A 268 22.96 5.55 -21.64
CA ARG A 268 24.20 6.20 -22.12
C ARG A 268 25.34 5.82 -21.17
N PRO A 269 26.27 4.94 -21.55
CA PRO A 269 27.38 4.58 -20.65
C PRO A 269 28.34 5.77 -20.49
N PHE A 270 28.90 5.91 -19.28
CA PHE A 270 29.85 6.98 -18.92
C PHE A 270 31.18 6.96 -19.72
N ARG A 271 31.48 5.91 -20.49
CA ARG A 271 32.83 5.69 -21.05
C ARG A 271 32.95 5.32 -22.53
N ASN A 272 31.91 4.83 -23.20
CA ASN A 272 31.99 4.42 -24.62
C ASN A 272 30.83 4.98 -25.45
N ASN A 273 31.12 5.62 -26.58
CA ASN A 273 30.16 6.32 -27.45
C ASN A 273 29.09 5.44 -28.14
N ILE A 274 28.96 4.16 -27.79
CA ILE A 274 27.91 3.27 -28.34
C ILE A 274 26.83 3.16 -27.29
N ALA A 275 25.66 3.71 -27.57
CA ALA A 275 24.52 3.59 -26.68
C ALA A 275 23.94 2.17 -26.79
N ALA A 276 24.14 1.38 -25.75
CA ALA A 276 23.50 0.08 -25.60
C ALA A 276 22.07 0.24 -25.08
N ILE A 277 21.26 -0.76 -25.36
CA ILE A 277 19.84 -0.80 -25.00
C ILE A 277 19.63 -1.89 -23.96
N PHE A 278 18.88 -1.60 -22.91
CA PHE A 278 18.69 -2.49 -21.78
C PHE A 278 17.20 -2.85 -21.64
N PRO A 279 16.88 -4.08 -21.21
CA PRO A 279 15.50 -4.48 -21.01
C PRO A 279 14.87 -3.80 -19.79
N ARG A 280 13.61 -3.40 -19.92
CA ARG A 280 12.76 -2.92 -18.83
C ARG A 280 12.28 -4.09 -17.98
N LYS A 281 13.14 -4.57 -17.09
CA LYS A 281 12.94 -5.83 -16.33
C LYS A 281 11.57 -5.89 -15.65
N ALA A 282 11.17 -4.84 -14.93
CA ALA A 282 9.89 -4.81 -14.22
C ALA A 282 8.67 -4.87 -15.16
N LYS A 283 8.74 -4.22 -16.33
CA LYS A 283 7.67 -4.24 -17.34
C LYS A 283 7.56 -5.62 -18.00
N ILE A 284 8.69 -6.29 -18.26
CA ILE A 284 8.75 -7.66 -18.81
C ILE A 284 8.25 -8.68 -17.78
N CYS A 285 8.73 -8.63 -16.54
CA CYS A 285 8.25 -9.48 -15.44
C CYS A 285 6.73 -9.37 -15.27
N ARG A 286 6.21 -8.14 -15.27
CA ARG A 286 4.77 -7.85 -15.21
C ARG A 286 4.02 -8.51 -16.37
N LEU A 287 4.45 -8.30 -17.62
CA LEU A 287 3.80 -8.87 -18.80
C LEU A 287 3.71 -10.40 -18.70
N ILE A 288 4.80 -11.07 -18.32
CA ILE A 288 4.86 -12.52 -18.18
C ILE A 288 3.91 -12.99 -17.06
N GLY A 289 3.89 -12.28 -15.92
CA GLY A 289 2.98 -12.58 -14.81
C GLY A 289 1.51 -12.41 -15.21
N GLU A 290 1.17 -11.34 -15.93
CA GLU A 290 -0.17 -11.12 -16.48
C GLU A 290 -0.56 -12.24 -17.45
N ASN A 291 0.33 -12.66 -18.34
CA ASN A 291 0.07 -13.76 -19.28
C ASN A 291 -0.24 -15.07 -18.53
N LEU A 292 0.59 -15.46 -17.56
CA LEU A 292 0.38 -16.66 -16.74
C LEU A 292 -0.96 -16.65 -16.01
N LEU A 293 -1.33 -15.50 -15.43
CA LEU A 293 -2.60 -15.35 -14.71
C LEU A 293 -3.80 -15.29 -15.64
N SER A 294 -3.65 -14.75 -16.85
CA SER A 294 -4.73 -14.66 -17.84
C SER A 294 -5.25 -16.04 -18.28
N ILE A 295 -4.38 -17.06 -18.30
CA ILE A 295 -4.71 -18.44 -18.68
C ILE A 295 -5.51 -19.14 -17.57
N THR A 296 -5.04 -19.08 -16.33
CA THR A 296 -5.61 -19.86 -15.22
C THR A 296 -6.73 -19.11 -14.47
N LYS A 297 -6.80 -17.79 -14.62
CA LYS A 297 -7.65 -16.81 -13.88
C LYS A 297 -7.43 -16.77 -12.37
N LYS A 298 -7.23 -17.92 -11.71
CA LYS A 298 -6.94 -18.06 -10.28
C LYS A 298 -5.88 -19.13 -10.05
N PHE A 299 -4.84 -18.80 -9.31
CA PHE A 299 -3.67 -19.64 -9.10
C PHE A 299 -3.35 -19.74 -7.61
N ALA A 300 -2.96 -20.92 -7.10
CA ALA A 300 -2.36 -21.01 -5.77
C ALA A 300 -1.08 -20.16 -5.72
N LEU A 301 -0.94 -19.30 -4.70
CA LEU A 301 0.13 -18.31 -4.69
C LEU A 301 1.55 -18.91 -4.74
N PRO A 302 1.90 -19.96 -3.95
CA PRO A 302 3.23 -20.54 -4.00
C PRO A 302 3.57 -21.14 -5.37
N ASP A 303 2.63 -21.86 -5.97
CA ASP A 303 2.80 -22.49 -7.28
C ASP A 303 2.95 -21.42 -8.38
N PHE A 304 2.17 -20.34 -8.28
CA PHE A 304 2.30 -19.20 -9.19
C PHE A 304 3.68 -18.57 -9.13
N ILE A 305 4.19 -18.28 -7.93
CA ILE A 305 5.52 -17.67 -7.77
C ILE A 305 6.61 -18.55 -8.39
N SER A 306 6.55 -19.87 -8.14
CA SER A 306 7.53 -20.81 -8.71
C SER A 306 7.49 -20.84 -10.24
N VAL A 307 6.29 -20.94 -10.84
CA VAL A 307 6.12 -20.91 -12.30
C VAL A 307 6.53 -19.56 -12.88
N TRP A 308 6.21 -18.45 -12.23
CA TRP A 308 6.54 -17.11 -12.69
C TRP A 308 8.06 -16.88 -12.68
N CYS A 309 8.75 -17.26 -11.61
CA CYS A 309 10.21 -17.18 -11.52
C CYS A 309 10.90 -18.05 -12.58
N ALA A 310 10.32 -19.22 -12.91
CA ALA A 310 10.86 -20.08 -13.96
C ALA A 310 10.59 -19.58 -15.39
N SER A 311 9.60 -18.70 -15.58
CA SER A 311 9.16 -18.22 -16.90
C SER A 311 9.82 -16.92 -17.33
N VAL A 312 10.43 -16.16 -16.41
CA VAL A 312 11.11 -14.91 -16.77
C VAL A 312 12.52 -15.17 -17.34
N PRO A 313 13.03 -14.30 -18.24
CA PRO A 313 14.40 -14.39 -18.73
C PRO A 313 15.45 -14.37 -17.60
N ARG A 314 16.56 -15.08 -17.82
CA ARG A 314 17.62 -15.24 -16.81
C ARG A 314 18.15 -13.89 -16.31
N GLY A 315 18.24 -13.70 -15.00
CA GLY A 315 18.71 -12.44 -14.42
C GLY A 315 17.64 -11.34 -14.28
N MET A 316 16.39 -11.65 -14.60
CA MET A 316 15.24 -10.88 -14.14
C MET A 316 14.68 -11.48 -12.85
N GLN A 317 14.28 -10.62 -11.92
CA GLN A 317 13.65 -11.01 -10.66
C GLN A 317 12.23 -10.42 -10.62
N PRO A 318 11.18 -11.25 -10.74
CA PRO A 318 9.81 -10.77 -10.65
C PRO A 318 9.51 -10.32 -9.23
N ARG A 319 8.62 -9.34 -9.03
CA ARG A 319 8.19 -8.86 -7.71
C ARG A 319 6.68 -8.77 -7.64
N LEU A 320 6.06 -9.57 -6.78
CA LEU A 320 4.61 -9.72 -6.70
C LEU A 320 3.90 -8.40 -6.41
N ASN A 321 4.28 -7.73 -5.32
CA ASN A 321 3.62 -6.52 -4.88
C ASN A 321 3.86 -5.41 -5.88
N ARG A 322 5.12 -5.14 -6.22
CA ARG A 322 5.46 -4.06 -7.13
C ARG A 322 4.94 -4.25 -8.56
N ASP A 323 5.19 -5.42 -9.15
CA ASP A 323 4.96 -5.62 -10.58
C ASP A 323 3.50 -5.93 -10.90
N LEU A 324 2.76 -6.62 -10.00
CA LEU A 324 1.36 -7.03 -10.23
C LEU A 324 0.35 -6.30 -9.33
N ILE A 325 0.54 -6.29 -8.01
CA ILE A 325 -0.48 -5.80 -7.06
C ILE A 325 -0.58 -4.27 -7.09
N SER A 326 0.52 -3.56 -6.85
CA SER A 326 0.61 -2.09 -6.85
C SER A 326 0.39 -1.51 -8.23
N SER A 327 0.59 -2.32 -9.27
CA SER A 327 0.25 -1.99 -10.65
C SER A 327 -1.22 -2.29 -10.99
N GLY A 328 -2.07 -2.75 -10.05
CA GLY A 328 -3.50 -2.99 -10.28
C GLY A 328 -3.77 -4.07 -11.34
N ARG A 329 -2.95 -5.14 -11.37
CA ARG A 329 -3.06 -6.24 -12.36
C ARG A 329 -3.65 -7.52 -11.80
N ALA A 330 -3.47 -7.73 -10.51
CA ALA A 330 -3.91 -8.91 -9.80
C ALA A 330 -4.15 -8.58 -8.33
N TYR A 331 -4.88 -9.45 -7.64
CA TYR A 331 -5.08 -9.36 -6.21
C TYR A 331 -4.90 -10.72 -5.55
N THR A 332 -4.59 -10.72 -4.25
CA THR A 332 -4.45 -11.94 -3.47
C THR A 332 -5.62 -12.10 -2.53
N GLU A 333 -6.13 -13.32 -2.43
CA GLU A 333 -7.18 -13.70 -1.50
C GLU A 333 -6.72 -14.82 -0.57
N ILE A 334 -7.21 -14.80 0.67
CA ILE A 334 -7.02 -15.86 1.66
C ILE A 334 -8.35 -16.60 1.80
N SER A 335 -8.36 -17.89 1.49
CA SER A 335 -9.55 -18.72 1.71
C SER A 335 -9.81 -18.88 3.20
N SER A 336 -10.96 -18.40 3.71
CA SER A 336 -11.31 -18.53 5.13
C SER A 336 -11.41 -19.99 5.60
N LEU A 337 -11.69 -20.93 4.68
CA LEU A 337 -11.86 -22.35 5.00
C LEU A 337 -10.52 -23.10 5.08
N THR A 338 -9.58 -22.80 4.18
CA THR A 338 -8.33 -23.55 4.02
C THR A 338 -7.09 -22.78 4.46
N GLN A 339 -7.23 -21.48 4.75
CA GLN A 339 -6.14 -20.54 5.00
C GLN A 339 -5.09 -20.48 3.87
N GLN A 340 -5.43 -20.97 2.68
CA GLN A 340 -4.54 -20.94 1.51
C GLN A 340 -4.62 -19.57 0.82
N LYS A 341 -3.45 -19.03 0.46
CA LYS A 341 -3.28 -17.82 -0.35
C LYS A 341 -3.40 -18.17 -1.83
N SER A 342 -4.24 -17.45 -2.56
CA SER A 342 -4.34 -17.54 -4.02
C SER A 342 -4.28 -16.15 -4.65
N ILE A 343 -3.87 -16.10 -5.91
CA ILE A 343 -3.76 -14.89 -6.72
C ILE A 343 -4.72 -14.98 -7.91
N THR A 344 -5.40 -13.88 -8.20
CA THR A 344 -6.43 -13.80 -9.24
C THR A 344 -6.11 -12.68 -10.21
N TYR A 345 -6.22 -12.94 -11.52
CA TYR A 345 -6.06 -11.92 -12.55
C TYR A 345 -7.22 -10.93 -12.51
N LEU A 346 -6.92 -9.65 -12.37
CA LEU A 346 -7.89 -8.58 -12.45
C LEU A 346 -7.15 -7.29 -12.81
N PRO A 347 -7.11 -6.91 -14.09
CA PRO A 347 -6.52 -5.65 -14.48
C PRO A 347 -7.48 -4.49 -14.19
N SER A 348 -6.95 -3.37 -13.72
CA SER A 348 -7.75 -2.18 -13.35
C SER A 348 -8.54 -1.60 -14.52
N GLU A 349 -8.05 -1.75 -15.75
CA GLU A 349 -8.75 -1.35 -16.99
C GLU A 349 -10.01 -2.19 -17.30
N ASP A 350 -10.24 -3.30 -16.61
CA ASP A 350 -11.49 -4.08 -16.71
C ASP A 350 -12.53 -3.68 -15.67
N LEU A 351 -12.21 -2.70 -14.82
CA LEU A 351 -13.10 -2.18 -13.79
C LEU A 351 -13.73 -0.83 -14.20
N PRO A 352 -14.92 -0.50 -13.66
CA PRO A 352 -15.55 0.80 -13.88
C PRO A 352 -14.60 1.95 -13.52
N ASP A 353 -14.58 2.99 -14.33
CA ASP A 353 -13.65 4.12 -14.20
C ASP A 353 -14.33 5.49 -14.12
N GLU A 354 -15.66 5.51 -13.88
CA GLU A 354 -16.41 6.77 -13.74
C GLU A 354 -16.03 7.52 -12.46
N SER A 355 -15.78 6.78 -11.37
CA SER A 355 -15.29 7.33 -10.11
C SER A 355 -14.61 6.27 -9.25
N VAL A 356 -13.80 6.75 -8.29
CA VAL A 356 -13.19 5.89 -7.28
C VAL A 356 -14.26 5.13 -6.49
N ASP A 357 -15.40 5.74 -6.16
CA ASP A 357 -16.47 5.10 -5.39
C ASP A 357 -17.10 3.92 -6.13
N VAL A 358 -17.39 4.08 -7.42
CA VAL A 358 -18.00 3.02 -8.25
C VAL A 358 -17.02 1.84 -8.38
N ARG A 359 -15.73 2.13 -8.61
CA ARG A 359 -14.70 1.09 -8.67
C ARG A 359 -14.55 0.36 -7.34
N LEU A 360 -14.46 1.08 -6.23
CA LEU A 360 -14.36 0.50 -4.89
C LEU A 360 -15.57 -0.39 -4.58
N LYS A 361 -16.78 0.05 -4.95
CA LYS A 361 -17.99 -0.76 -4.80
C LYS A 361 -17.87 -2.08 -5.56
N SER A 362 -17.44 -2.06 -6.82
CA SER A 362 -17.23 -3.28 -7.63
C SER A 362 -16.18 -4.22 -7.02
N LEU A 363 -15.12 -3.67 -6.41
CA LEU A 363 -14.10 -4.45 -5.71
C LEU A 363 -14.65 -5.09 -4.43
N PHE A 364 -15.42 -4.35 -3.63
CA PHE A 364 -16.00 -4.85 -2.39
C PHE A 364 -17.11 -5.89 -2.60
N GLU A 365 -17.82 -5.83 -3.74
CA GLU A 365 -18.75 -6.87 -4.16
C GLU A 365 -18.04 -8.22 -4.43
N ARG A 366 -16.77 -8.19 -4.83
CA ARG A 366 -15.96 -9.40 -5.08
C ARG A 366 -15.33 -9.94 -3.80
N GLN A 367 -14.81 -9.06 -2.97
CA GLN A 367 -14.18 -9.42 -1.70
C GLN A 367 -14.45 -8.33 -0.65
N PRO A 368 -14.98 -8.67 0.54
CA PRO A 368 -15.40 -7.67 1.52
C PRO A 368 -14.23 -6.96 2.22
N HIS A 369 -13.05 -7.60 2.31
CA HIS A 369 -11.88 -7.07 3.01
C HIS A 369 -10.70 -7.04 2.06
N TRP A 370 -10.03 -5.90 1.92
CA TRP A 370 -8.88 -5.75 1.04
C TRP A 370 -7.70 -5.16 1.79
N PRO A 371 -6.46 -5.64 1.57
CA PRO A 371 -5.29 -4.92 2.05
C PRO A 371 -5.20 -3.57 1.33
N GLN A 372 -4.87 -2.52 2.08
CA GLN A 372 -4.88 -1.14 1.59
C GLN A 372 -3.93 -0.94 0.40
N SER A 373 -2.78 -1.64 0.40
CA SER A 373 -1.81 -1.61 -0.70
C SER A 373 -2.38 -2.14 -2.02
N GLN A 374 -3.28 -3.13 -1.97
CA GLN A 374 -3.92 -3.65 -3.18
C GLN A 374 -4.96 -2.68 -3.73
N LEU A 375 -5.80 -2.12 -2.85
CA LEU A 375 -6.77 -1.10 -3.25
C LEU A 375 -6.07 0.10 -3.89
N ALA A 376 -4.92 0.51 -3.33
CA ALA A 376 -4.14 1.61 -3.87
C ALA A 376 -3.76 1.39 -5.34
N GLY A 377 -3.34 0.18 -5.70
CA GLY A 377 -3.02 -0.16 -7.10
C GLY A 377 -4.21 -0.07 -8.06
N TYR A 378 -5.43 -0.38 -7.60
CA TYR A 378 -6.65 -0.32 -8.42
C TYR A 378 -7.25 1.07 -8.59
N VAL A 379 -6.91 2.02 -7.71
CA VAL A 379 -7.45 3.40 -7.77
C VAL A 379 -6.43 4.42 -8.25
N ALA A 380 -5.15 4.04 -8.36
CA ALA A 380 -4.06 4.95 -8.71
C ALA A 380 -4.28 5.68 -10.05
N ASP A 381 -4.86 5.01 -11.04
CA ASP A 381 -5.18 5.57 -12.37
C ASP A 381 -6.36 6.56 -12.37
N LEU A 382 -7.16 6.62 -11.29
CA LEU A 382 -8.29 7.54 -11.15
C LEU A 382 -7.96 8.80 -10.33
N VAL A 383 -6.85 8.80 -9.59
CA VAL A 383 -6.46 9.92 -8.72
C VAL A 383 -5.49 10.84 -9.45
N VAL A 384 -5.84 12.13 -9.56
CA VAL A 384 -5.15 13.14 -10.39
C VAL A 384 -3.73 13.46 -9.91
N ASP A 385 -3.52 13.61 -8.60
CA ASP A 385 -2.22 14.06 -8.04
C ASP A 385 -1.14 12.96 -7.96
N VAL A 386 -1.42 11.78 -8.50
CA VAL A 386 -0.41 10.73 -8.64
C VAL A 386 0.49 11.08 -9.85
N PRO A 387 1.82 10.95 -9.81
CA PRO A 387 2.61 11.16 -11.01
C PRO A 387 2.33 10.07 -12.05
N ILE A 388 2.07 10.47 -13.31
CA ILE A 388 2.02 9.52 -14.43
C ILE A 388 3.45 9.20 -14.83
N LYS A 389 3.77 7.90 -14.97
CA LYS A 389 5.08 7.46 -15.46
C LYS A 389 5.25 7.90 -16.91
N GLU A 390 6.46 8.34 -17.29
CA GLU A 390 6.72 8.72 -18.67
C GLU A 390 6.35 7.58 -19.63
N PRO A 391 5.60 7.86 -20.71
CA PRO A 391 5.27 6.84 -21.69
C PRO A 391 6.56 6.32 -22.33
N CYS A 392 6.68 4.99 -22.44
CA CYS A 392 7.85 4.37 -23.05
C CYS A 392 7.99 4.76 -24.54
N CYS A 393 6.87 5.11 -25.19
CA CYS A 393 6.80 5.51 -26.60
C CYS A 393 6.52 7.02 -26.70
N ARG A 394 7.49 7.83 -27.12
CA ARG A 394 7.35 9.31 -27.18
C ARG A 394 6.77 9.85 -28.49
N ARG A 395 6.90 9.11 -29.60
CA ARG A 395 6.25 9.44 -30.89
C ARG A 395 5.96 8.16 -31.65
N LEU A 396 4.70 7.80 -31.74
CA LEU A 396 4.21 6.85 -32.72
C LEU A 396 4.24 7.54 -34.09
N SER A 397 5.43 7.63 -34.70
CA SER A 397 5.59 8.29 -36.00
C SER A 397 4.96 7.41 -37.09
N ILE A 398 4.04 8.01 -37.84
CA ILE A 398 3.34 7.42 -38.99
C ILE A 398 4.29 7.23 -40.19
N THR A 399 5.50 7.77 -40.13
CA THR A 399 6.42 7.85 -41.27
C THR A 399 7.65 6.97 -41.08
N SER A 400 7.78 6.01 -41.97
CA SER A 400 8.89 5.07 -42.16
C SER A 400 8.86 3.83 -41.26
N ASP A 401 8.31 2.77 -41.83
CA ASP A 401 8.67 1.40 -41.49
C ASP A 401 10.20 1.26 -41.44
N CYS A 402 10.70 0.64 -40.37
CA CYS A 402 12.06 0.11 -40.19
C CYS A 402 13.17 0.96 -39.52
N GLU A 403 12.98 2.22 -39.12
CA GLU A 403 13.97 2.88 -38.25
C GLU A 403 13.72 2.60 -36.76
N LEU A 404 14.64 1.83 -36.16
CA LEU A 404 14.64 1.54 -34.73
C LEU A 404 15.11 2.77 -33.94
N ASP A 405 14.18 3.67 -33.66
CA ASP A 405 14.39 4.82 -32.78
C ASP A 405 13.90 4.49 -31.38
N ILE A 406 14.82 4.13 -30.48
CA ILE A 406 14.53 4.03 -29.05
C ILE A 406 14.68 5.43 -28.44
N LEU A 407 13.53 6.02 -28.10
CA LEU A 407 13.41 7.44 -27.74
C LEU A 407 13.39 7.70 -26.23
N SER A 408 13.30 6.66 -25.40
CA SER A 408 13.28 6.79 -23.94
C SER A 408 14.65 6.42 -23.35
N ASP A 409 15.30 7.44 -22.78
CA ASP A 409 16.52 7.33 -21.96
C ASP A 409 16.19 7.11 -20.46
N SER A 410 14.90 7.00 -20.09
CA SER A 410 14.48 6.83 -18.71
C SER A 410 14.75 5.41 -18.24
N GLU A 411 15.69 5.27 -17.31
CA GLU A 411 15.89 4.06 -16.51
C GLU A 411 14.61 3.77 -15.71
N ASP A 412 14.25 2.49 -15.57
CA ASP A 412 13.19 2.11 -14.65
C ASP A 412 13.68 2.32 -13.22
N GLU A 413 12.87 2.94 -12.35
CA GLU A 413 13.18 3.22 -10.92
C GLU A 413 13.70 1.99 -10.15
N ASP A 414 13.37 0.79 -10.64
CA ASP A 414 13.72 -0.49 -10.06
C ASP A 414 15.18 -0.90 -10.27
N GLU A 415 15.89 -0.34 -11.26
CA GLU A 415 17.33 -0.60 -11.45
C GLU A 415 18.20 0.18 -10.46
N GLN A 416 17.72 1.30 -9.92
CA GLN A 416 18.48 2.11 -8.96
C GLN A 416 18.66 1.41 -7.59
N ASN A 417 17.79 0.43 -7.29
CA ASN A 417 17.79 -0.32 -6.03
C ASN A 417 18.41 -1.74 -6.16
N ALA A 418 18.89 -2.13 -7.34
CA ALA A 418 19.27 -3.52 -7.66
C ALA A 418 20.56 -4.03 -6.98
N ILE A 419 21.33 -3.17 -6.30
CA ILE A 419 22.67 -3.52 -5.76
C ILE A 419 22.59 -4.46 -4.54
N ALA A 420 21.42 -4.63 -3.91
CA ALA A 420 21.26 -5.43 -2.69
C ALA A 420 20.89 -6.91 -2.90
N ASP A 421 20.39 -7.30 -4.09
CA ASP A 421 19.57 -8.51 -4.25
C ASP A 421 20.26 -9.67 -5.03
N GLU A 422 21.56 -9.57 -5.33
CA GLU A 422 22.28 -10.59 -6.13
C GLU A 422 22.50 -11.93 -5.40
N PHE A 423 22.26 -12.01 -4.08
CA PHE A 423 22.52 -13.21 -3.27
C PHE A 423 21.29 -13.83 -2.62
N GLU A 424 20.08 -13.33 -2.90
CA GLU A 424 18.85 -13.85 -2.33
C GLU A 424 18.14 -14.87 -3.24
N ASP A 425 17.37 -15.76 -2.60
CA ASP A 425 16.54 -16.77 -3.28
C ASP A 425 15.45 -16.05 -4.10
N ILE A 426 15.39 -16.32 -5.41
CA ILE A 426 14.50 -15.62 -6.35
C ILE A 426 13.04 -15.76 -5.93
N GLU A 427 12.63 -16.91 -5.37
CA GLU A 427 11.25 -17.09 -4.89
C GLU A 427 10.94 -16.23 -3.65
N LYS A 428 11.95 -15.94 -2.82
CA LYS A 428 11.79 -15.02 -1.68
C LYS A 428 11.75 -13.57 -2.14
N VAL A 429 12.61 -13.19 -3.10
CA VAL A 429 12.61 -11.85 -3.70
C VAL A 429 11.28 -11.57 -4.41
N ALA A 430 10.67 -12.60 -5.00
CA ALA A 430 9.37 -12.49 -5.64
C ALA A 430 8.22 -12.21 -4.68
N LEU A 431 8.34 -12.64 -3.41
CA LEU A 431 7.44 -12.26 -2.32
C LEU A 431 7.96 -10.99 -1.62
N ASP A 432 8.11 -9.91 -2.39
CA ASP A 432 8.57 -8.62 -1.92
C ASP A 432 7.61 -7.98 -0.90
N ASN A 433 8.09 -6.95 -0.18
CA ASN A 433 7.26 -6.20 0.75
C ASN A 433 6.23 -5.33 0.01
N PRO A 434 5.04 -5.09 0.59
CA PRO A 434 4.07 -4.15 0.03
C PRO A 434 4.69 -2.77 -0.20
N THR A 435 4.43 -2.17 -1.36
CA THR A 435 4.94 -0.83 -1.67
C THR A 435 4.28 0.22 -0.79
N PRO A 436 5.00 1.27 -0.35
CA PRO A 436 4.42 2.36 0.40
C PRO A 436 3.33 3.05 -0.43
N ILE A 437 2.20 3.33 0.23
CA ILE A 437 1.03 3.93 -0.42
C ILE A 437 1.26 5.45 -0.55
N PRO A 438 1.12 6.05 -1.74
CA PRO A 438 1.16 7.50 -1.89
C PRO A 438 0.16 8.19 -0.96
N ALA A 439 0.58 9.24 -0.26
CA ALA A 439 -0.22 9.91 0.77
C ALA A 439 -1.60 10.36 0.26
N VAL A 440 -1.67 10.83 -1.00
CA VAL A 440 -2.93 11.25 -1.64
C VAL A 440 -3.90 10.06 -1.76
N ILE A 441 -3.41 8.91 -2.26
CA ILE A 441 -4.23 7.69 -2.37
C ILE A 441 -4.64 7.21 -0.96
N GLY A 442 -3.71 7.23 -0.01
CA GLY A 442 -3.99 6.87 1.39
C GLY A 442 -5.11 7.72 2.00
N SER A 443 -5.12 9.03 1.74
CA SER A 443 -6.16 9.96 2.17
C SER A 443 -7.52 9.63 1.55
N VAL A 444 -7.56 9.40 0.23
CA VAL A 444 -8.78 9.01 -0.48
C VAL A 444 -9.35 7.71 0.08
N LEU A 445 -8.51 6.68 0.24
CA LEU A 445 -8.93 5.39 0.80
C LEU A 445 -9.41 5.53 2.25
N ASN A 446 -8.73 6.31 3.09
CA ASN A 446 -9.16 6.53 4.49
C ASN A 446 -10.51 7.26 4.58
N HIS A 447 -10.80 8.16 3.64
CA HIS A 447 -12.08 8.86 3.61
C HIS A 447 -13.23 7.98 3.14
N ARG A 448 -12.96 7.05 2.20
CA ARG A 448 -13.98 6.23 1.53
C ARG A 448 -14.14 4.83 2.10
N CYS A 449 -13.15 4.31 2.81
CA CYS A 449 -13.14 2.97 3.39
C CYS A 449 -13.11 3.03 4.92
N ARG A 450 -13.87 2.15 5.59
CA ARG A 450 -13.76 1.97 7.04
C ARG A 450 -12.56 1.06 7.33
N VAL A 451 -11.57 1.57 8.04
CA VAL A 451 -10.47 0.75 8.55
C VAL A 451 -10.97 -0.04 9.76
N THR A 452 -11.01 -1.37 9.64
CA THR A 452 -11.26 -2.26 10.78
C THR A 452 -9.95 -2.68 11.40
N THR A 453 -9.62 -2.15 12.57
CA THR A 453 -8.53 -2.68 13.42
C THR A 453 -9.01 -3.91 14.18
N SER A 454 -9.40 -4.96 13.46
CA SER A 454 -9.60 -6.28 14.07
C SER A 454 -8.23 -6.97 14.15
N ALA A 455 -7.96 -7.67 15.26
CA ALA A 455 -6.74 -8.48 15.40
C ALA A 455 -6.60 -9.53 14.28
N ASP A 456 -7.72 -9.97 13.70
CA ASP A 456 -7.76 -10.92 12.57
C ASP A 456 -7.34 -10.29 11.22
N ALA A 457 -7.25 -8.96 11.13
CA ALA A 457 -6.95 -8.22 9.89
C ALA A 457 -5.50 -7.71 9.83
N ILE A 458 -4.73 -7.84 10.91
CA ILE A 458 -3.32 -7.41 10.97
C ILE A 458 -2.44 -8.62 10.65
N GLU A 459 -1.95 -8.70 9.41
CA GLU A 459 -1.11 -9.82 8.96
C GLU A 459 0.34 -9.76 9.50
N SER A 460 0.85 -8.57 9.81
CA SER A 460 2.18 -8.38 10.44
C SER A 460 2.27 -7.03 11.18
N MET A 461 3.14 -6.98 12.19
CA MET A 461 3.52 -5.77 12.93
C MET A 461 4.95 -5.30 12.59
N ASP A 462 5.56 -5.88 11.54
CA ASP A 462 6.91 -5.51 11.10
C ASP A 462 6.97 -4.02 10.75
N TYR A 463 8.05 -3.36 11.16
CA TYR A 463 8.28 -1.92 10.98
C TYR A 463 7.32 -0.98 11.74
N VAL A 464 6.40 -1.49 12.56
CA VAL A 464 5.53 -0.65 13.40
C VAL A 464 6.29 -0.18 14.65
N PRO A 465 6.51 1.14 14.83
CA PRO A 465 7.19 1.67 16.01
C PRO A 465 6.49 1.30 17.32
N GLU A 466 7.28 1.14 18.38
CA GLU A 466 6.84 0.71 19.71
C GLU A 466 5.56 1.43 20.21
N HIS A 467 5.52 2.77 20.08
CA HIS A 467 4.40 3.58 20.57
C HIS A 467 3.08 3.28 19.84
N LEU A 468 3.11 3.02 18.53
CA LEU A 468 1.94 2.63 17.75
C LEU A 468 1.56 1.18 18.05
N GLY A 469 2.55 0.28 18.15
CA GLY A 469 2.35 -1.10 18.55
C GLY A 469 1.62 -1.22 19.89
N ARG A 470 2.04 -0.44 20.89
CA ARG A 470 1.39 -0.36 22.21
C ARG A 470 -0.06 0.13 22.11
N GLN A 471 -0.34 1.17 21.32
CA GLN A 471 -1.70 1.67 21.14
C GLN A 471 -2.64 0.62 20.52
N ILE A 472 -2.15 -0.12 19.53
CA ILE A 472 -2.91 -1.21 18.89
C ILE A 472 -3.15 -2.35 19.89
N SER A 473 -2.12 -2.77 20.62
CA SER A 473 -2.21 -3.77 21.70
C SER A 473 -3.24 -3.37 22.76
N ALA A 474 -3.24 -2.12 23.21
CA ALA A 474 -4.22 -1.60 24.17
C ALA A 474 -5.65 -1.65 23.63
N HIS A 475 -5.86 -1.34 22.34
CA HIS A 475 -7.17 -1.41 21.71
C HIS A 475 -7.70 -2.86 21.63
N ILE A 476 -6.87 -3.80 21.19
CA ILE A 476 -7.20 -5.23 21.15
C ILE A 476 -7.45 -5.78 22.57
N SER A 477 -6.66 -5.33 23.55
CA SER A 477 -6.82 -5.71 24.96
C SER A 477 -8.14 -5.20 25.55
N SER A 478 -8.59 -4.01 25.17
CA SER A 478 -9.92 -3.51 25.53
C SER A 478 -11.04 -4.39 24.98
N ASP A 479 -10.89 -4.87 23.74
CA ASP A 479 -11.85 -5.79 23.14
C ASP A 479 -11.87 -7.17 23.83
N LEU A 480 -10.70 -7.68 24.26
CA LEU A 480 -10.59 -8.88 25.09
C LEU A 480 -11.27 -8.72 26.46
N LEU A 481 -11.20 -7.53 27.08
CA LEU A 481 -11.91 -7.23 28.33
C LEU A 481 -13.43 -7.20 28.12
N ASN A 482 -13.89 -6.78 26.95
CA ASN A 482 -15.30 -6.73 26.58
C ASN A 482 -15.87 -8.08 26.08
N ASN A 483 -15.14 -9.19 26.28
CA ASN A 483 -15.52 -10.55 25.86
C ASN A 483 -15.85 -10.67 24.36
N LYS A 484 -15.23 -9.85 23.50
CA LYS A 484 -15.30 -10.09 22.06
C LYS A 484 -14.50 -11.36 21.71
N PRO A 485 -14.90 -12.12 20.69
CA PRO A 485 -14.25 -13.38 20.32
C PRO A 485 -12.91 -13.10 19.62
N ILE A 486 -11.88 -12.80 20.39
CA ILE A 486 -10.50 -12.66 19.88
C ILE A 486 -9.72 -13.92 20.28
N PRO A 487 -9.21 -14.71 19.32
CA PRO A 487 -8.36 -15.85 19.64
C PRO A 487 -7.02 -15.38 20.21
N LEU A 488 -6.66 -15.87 21.41
CA LEU A 488 -5.44 -15.46 22.13
C LEU A 488 -4.14 -15.85 21.41
N ASN A 489 -4.17 -16.97 20.67
CA ASN A 489 -2.97 -17.48 19.97
C ASN A 489 -2.49 -16.52 18.86
N PRO A 490 -3.35 -16.10 17.90
CA PRO A 490 -2.99 -15.07 16.91
C PRO A 490 -2.49 -13.78 17.55
N TYR A 491 -3.18 -13.29 18.58
CA TYR A 491 -2.80 -12.06 19.26
C TYR A 491 -1.40 -12.14 19.87
N ILE A 492 -1.10 -13.17 20.67
CA ILE A 492 0.25 -13.32 21.26
C ILE A 492 1.31 -13.56 20.16
N SER A 493 0.98 -14.32 19.11
CA SER A 493 1.89 -14.59 18.00
C SER A 493 2.24 -13.36 17.15
N LEU A 494 1.34 -12.37 17.10
CA LEU A 494 1.53 -11.14 16.34
C LEU A 494 2.48 -10.17 17.04
N PHE A 495 2.38 -10.06 18.38
CA PHE A 495 3.13 -9.06 19.16
C PHE A 495 4.41 -9.61 19.79
N SER A 496 4.42 -10.87 20.25
CA SER A 496 5.56 -11.43 21.00
C SER A 496 6.87 -11.48 20.19
N PRO A 497 6.88 -11.89 18.90
CA PRO A 497 8.12 -11.94 18.12
C PRO A 497 8.77 -10.57 17.89
N ILE A 498 7.96 -9.52 17.79
CA ILE A 498 8.41 -8.18 17.41
C ILE A 498 8.82 -7.36 18.63
N TYR A 499 8.00 -7.37 19.68
CA TYR A 499 8.19 -6.51 20.85
C TYR A 499 8.80 -7.23 22.05
N GLY A 500 8.85 -8.57 22.03
CA GLY A 500 9.51 -9.39 23.05
C GLY A 500 9.09 -9.05 24.48
N ASP A 501 10.08 -8.75 25.32
CA ASP A 501 9.92 -8.47 26.75
C ASP A 501 9.05 -7.24 27.05
N LEU A 502 8.94 -6.29 26.11
CA LEU A 502 8.08 -5.11 26.22
C LEU A 502 6.60 -5.49 26.19
N PHE A 503 6.24 -6.45 25.33
CA PHE A 503 4.87 -6.94 25.22
C PHE A 503 4.51 -7.91 26.36
N LEU A 504 5.36 -8.92 26.59
CA LEU A 504 5.09 -9.96 27.59
C LEU A 504 6.40 -10.54 28.15
N SER A 505 6.70 -10.20 29.41
CA SER A 505 7.89 -10.69 30.14
C SER A 505 7.56 -11.43 31.44
N SER A 506 6.49 -11.02 32.15
CA SER A 506 6.05 -11.63 33.40
C SER A 506 4.53 -11.58 33.53
N PHE A 507 3.88 -12.68 33.91
CA PHE A 507 2.42 -12.74 33.98
C PHE A 507 1.92 -13.54 35.19
N ARG A 508 0.81 -13.09 35.79
CA ARG A 508 0.08 -13.81 36.84
C ARG A 508 -1.28 -14.23 36.32
N LEU A 509 -1.52 -15.52 36.21
CA LEU A 509 -2.81 -16.06 35.75
C LEU A 509 -3.54 -16.68 36.93
N ARG A 510 -4.83 -16.37 37.08
CA ARG A 510 -5.74 -17.00 38.03
C ARG A 510 -6.68 -17.96 37.29
N ALA A 511 -7.34 -18.85 38.04
CA ALA A 511 -8.35 -19.74 37.48
C ALA A 511 -9.44 -18.93 36.75
N CYS A 512 -9.69 -19.27 35.48
CA CYS A 512 -10.69 -18.63 34.63
C CYS A 512 -11.23 -19.65 33.61
N SER A 513 -12.32 -19.30 32.91
CA SER A 513 -12.95 -20.17 31.89
C SER A 513 -11.99 -20.57 30.77
N ASP A 514 -11.09 -19.67 30.39
CA ASP A 514 -10.19 -19.83 29.23
C ASP A 514 -8.76 -20.19 29.65
N PHE A 515 -8.59 -20.73 30.87
CA PHE A 515 -7.27 -20.99 31.47
C PHE A 515 -6.35 -21.84 30.56
N THR A 516 -6.91 -22.88 29.96
CA THR A 516 -6.19 -23.77 29.03
C THR A 516 -5.69 -23.03 27.79
N SER A 517 -6.53 -22.16 27.20
CA SER A 517 -6.18 -21.35 26.03
C SER A 517 -5.07 -20.35 26.34
N TRP A 518 -5.05 -19.78 27.56
CA TRP A 518 -3.97 -18.91 28.00
C TRP A 518 -2.63 -19.63 28.12
N ILE A 519 -2.60 -20.83 28.72
CA ILE A 519 -1.36 -21.61 28.83
C ILE A 519 -0.86 -22.06 27.46
N GLU A 520 -1.76 -22.42 26.55
CA GLU A 520 -1.39 -22.72 25.16
C GLU A 520 -0.79 -21.49 24.46
N ALA A 521 -1.42 -20.32 24.59
CA ALA A 521 -0.94 -19.08 23.99
C ALA A 521 0.44 -18.67 24.55
N PHE A 522 0.67 -18.83 25.85
CA PHE A 522 1.98 -18.55 26.47
C PHE A 522 3.09 -19.47 25.95
N SER A 523 2.77 -20.66 25.46
CA SER A 523 3.78 -21.55 24.86
C SER A 523 4.34 -21.03 23.52
N LEU A 524 3.64 -20.08 22.89
CA LEU A 524 4.09 -19.40 21.66
C LEU A 524 5.04 -18.23 21.95
N CYS A 525 5.15 -17.81 23.21
CA CYS A 525 5.96 -16.67 23.62
C CYS A 525 7.39 -17.09 23.99
N ASN A 526 8.38 -16.40 23.41
CA ASN A 526 9.80 -16.64 23.73
C ASN A 526 10.35 -15.72 24.84
N SER A 527 9.66 -14.61 25.12
CA SER A 527 10.06 -13.57 26.10
C SER A 527 9.49 -13.80 27.50
N LEU A 528 8.47 -14.65 27.67
CA LEU A 528 7.86 -14.92 28.97
C LEU A 528 8.85 -15.61 29.91
N SER A 529 9.33 -14.86 30.90
CA SER A 529 10.37 -15.27 31.84
C SER A 529 9.82 -15.67 33.21
N THR A 530 8.68 -15.12 33.61
CA THR A 530 8.06 -15.35 34.92
C THR A 530 6.58 -15.66 34.75
N LEU A 531 6.14 -16.77 35.35
CA LEU A 531 4.73 -17.17 35.34
C LEU A 531 4.30 -17.53 36.76
N ASN A 532 3.26 -16.86 37.26
CA ASN A 532 2.65 -17.16 38.54
C ASN A 532 1.25 -17.77 38.32
N LEU A 533 1.05 -18.99 38.82
CA LEU A 533 -0.19 -19.76 38.75
C LEU A 533 -0.70 -20.13 40.15
N ASP A 534 -0.50 -19.27 41.15
CA ASP A 534 -0.84 -19.58 42.53
C ASP A 534 -2.35 -19.75 42.73
N SER A 535 -2.73 -20.73 43.55
CA SER A 535 -4.12 -21.00 43.92
C SER A 535 -5.07 -21.25 42.73
N CYS A 536 -4.57 -21.81 41.62
CA CYS A 536 -5.36 -22.09 40.43
C CYS A 536 -6.06 -23.46 40.44
N ASN A 537 -5.92 -24.25 41.51
CA ASN A 537 -6.42 -25.62 41.61
C ASN A 537 -5.96 -26.54 40.46
N LEU A 538 -4.72 -26.36 39.98
CA LEU A 538 -4.16 -27.12 38.85
C LEU A 538 -4.25 -28.64 39.06
N GLY A 539 -4.06 -29.12 40.29
CA GLY A 539 -4.11 -30.56 40.59
C GLY A 539 -5.50 -31.19 40.53
N VAL A 540 -6.57 -30.38 40.52
CA VAL A 540 -7.95 -30.88 40.53
C VAL A 540 -8.65 -30.56 39.21
N ASN A 541 -8.55 -29.31 38.76
CA ASN A 541 -9.36 -28.81 37.65
C ASN A 541 -8.59 -28.73 36.31
N TYR A 542 -7.25 -28.68 36.34
CA TYR A 542 -6.44 -28.39 35.15
C TYR A 542 -5.18 -29.27 35.07
N SER A 543 -5.28 -30.53 35.50
CA SER A 543 -4.14 -31.46 35.55
C SER A 543 -3.56 -31.74 34.16
N ASP A 544 -4.41 -31.69 33.12
CA ASP A 544 -4.03 -31.89 31.71
C ASP A 544 -3.16 -30.76 31.14
N VAL A 545 -3.15 -29.59 31.77
CA VAL A 545 -2.39 -28.41 31.34
C VAL A 545 -0.94 -28.43 31.85
N LEU A 546 -0.65 -29.25 32.87
CA LEU A 546 0.68 -29.37 33.47
C LEU A 546 1.80 -29.71 32.47
N PRO A 547 1.63 -30.65 31.51
CA PRO A 547 2.65 -30.89 30.48
C PRO A 547 2.86 -29.71 29.52
N TRP A 548 1.90 -28.78 29.43
CA TRP A 548 1.94 -27.65 28.49
C TRP A 548 2.76 -26.49 29.06
N ILE A 549 2.71 -26.27 30.38
CA ILE A 549 3.57 -25.31 31.08
C ILE A 549 5.04 -25.61 30.77
N ALA A 550 5.40 -26.89 30.65
CA ALA A 550 6.75 -27.32 30.33
C ALA A 550 7.19 -27.01 28.89
N ARG A 551 6.30 -26.53 28.02
CA ARG A 551 6.58 -26.13 26.63
C ARG A 551 7.04 -24.67 26.50
N ILE A 552 6.88 -23.86 27.55
CA ILE A 552 7.24 -22.44 27.55
C ILE A 552 8.78 -22.33 27.60
N LYS A 553 9.40 -21.90 26.50
CA LYS A 553 10.86 -21.92 26.31
C LYS A 553 11.62 -20.83 27.09
N GLY A 554 10.97 -19.69 27.35
CA GLY A 554 11.57 -18.52 28.01
C GLY A 554 11.61 -18.57 29.54
N LEU A 555 10.92 -19.54 30.16
CA LEU A 555 10.55 -19.49 31.57
C LEU A 555 11.76 -19.69 32.50
N LYS A 556 12.01 -18.71 33.38
CA LYS A 556 13.04 -18.72 34.42
C LYS A 556 12.47 -18.90 35.82
N PHE A 557 11.28 -18.36 36.06
CA PHE A 557 10.61 -18.36 37.35
C PHE A 557 9.18 -18.89 37.20
N LEU A 558 8.83 -19.93 37.97
CA LEU A 558 7.50 -20.50 37.98
C LEU A 558 6.97 -20.65 39.40
N SER A 559 5.77 -20.11 39.65
CA SER A 559 5.06 -20.32 40.91
C SER A 559 3.82 -21.18 40.69
N LEU A 560 3.73 -22.28 41.43
CA LEU A 560 2.64 -23.25 41.46
C LEU A 560 2.12 -23.43 42.89
N ARG A 561 2.17 -22.37 43.69
CA ARG A 561 1.82 -22.43 45.11
C ARG A 561 0.34 -22.76 45.31
N ALA A 562 0.03 -23.55 46.34
CA ALA A 562 -1.35 -23.86 46.76
C ALA A 562 -2.26 -24.40 45.64
N ASN A 563 -1.77 -25.36 44.85
CA ASN A 563 -2.47 -25.90 43.68
C ASN A 563 -2.98 -27.34 43.84
N ASN A 564 -2.95 -27.89 45.06
CA ASN A 564 -3.30 -29.29 45.34
C ASN A 564 -2.52 -30.30 44.49
N LEU A 565 -1.24 -30.02 44.22
CA LEU A 565 -0.38 -30.88 43.39
C LEU A 565 0.03 -32.15 44.15
N THR A 566 0.12 -33.26 43.41
CA THR A 566 0.62 -34.55 43.87
C THR A 566 1.98 -34.85 43.25
N ASN A 567 2.66 -35.91 43.71
CA ASN A 567 3.93 -36.34 43.12
C ASN A 567 3.82 -36.68 41.61
N ASP A 568 2.67 -37.17 41.16
CA ASP A 568 2.43 -37.51 39.76
C ASP A 568 2.26 -36.25 38.91
N HIS A 569 1.60 -35.21 39.45
CA HIS A 569 1.52 -33.89 38.83
C HIS A 569 2.91 -33.26 38.65
N ILE A 570 3.79 -33.34 39.66
CA ILE A 570 5.18 -32.89 39.55
C ILE A 570 5.95 -33.71 38.50
N THR A 571 5.70 -35.01 38.42
CA THR A 571 6.31 -35.87 37.40
C THR A 571 5.88 -35.45 35.99
N SER A 572 4.62 -35.09 35.82
CA SER A 572 4.01 -34.61 34.57
C SER A 572 4.60 -33.27 34.11
N VAL A 573 4.54 -32.23 34.95
CA VAL A 573 5.05 -30.88 34.61
C VAL A 573 6.57 -30.89 34.39
N SER A 574 7.31 -31.69 35.16
CA SER A 574 8.78 -31.75 35.02
C SER A 574 9.27 -32.69 33.92
N ALA A 575 8.39 -33.41 33.22
CA ALA A 575 8.80 -34.44 32.26
C ALA A 575 9.73 -33.87 31.18
N LYS A 576 9.33 -32.79 30.50
CA LYS A 576 10.14 -32.17 29.43
C LYS A 576 11.45 -31.55 29.94
N TRP A 577 11.46 -30.99 31.15
CA TRP A 577 12.64 -30.34 31.72
C TRP A 577 13.76 -31.31 32.10
N ARG A 578 13.48 -32.62 32.20
CA ARG A 578 14.41 -33.65 32.70
C ARG A 578 15.18 -34.39 31.61
N PHE A 579 14.66 -34.50 30.39
CA PHE A 579 15.24 -35.36 29.35
C PHE A 579 16.17 -34.57 28.39
N LYS A 580 17.41 -35.04 28.22
CA LYS A 580 18.37 -34.51 27.23
C LYS A 580 17.81 -34.63 25.81
N GLY A 581 17.97 -33.59 24.98
CA GLY A 581 17.40 -33.46 23.64
C GLY A 581 15.98 -32.87 23.59
N LEU A 582 15.19 -32.93 24.68
CA LEU A 582 13.86 -32.29 24.79
C LEU A 582 13.85 -31.07 25.74
N GLY A 583 14.84 -30.95 26.62
CA GLY A 583 14.96 -29.90 27.63
C GLY A 583 16.20 -29.00 27.49
N GLU A 584 16.92 -29.04 26.36
CA GLU A 584 18.12 -28.22 26.12
C GLU A 584 17.83 -26.71 26.12
N ASP A 585 16.57 -26.33 25.87
CA ASP A 585 16.09 -24.94 25.91
C ASP A 585 15.51 -24.53 27.29
N CYS A 586 15.51 -25.41 28.31
CA CYS A 586 14.89 -25.11 29.60
C CYS A 586 15.75 -24.11 30.41
N LYS A 587 15.21 -22.89 30.60
CA LYS A 587 15.86 -21.81 31.37
C LYS A 587 15.38 -21.71 32.83
N LEU A 588 14.60 -22.69 33.29
CA LEU A 588 13.91 -22.64 34.58
C LEU A 588 14.91 -22.72 35.73
N ALA A 589 15.06 -21.61 36.46
CA ALA A 589 16.01 -21.46 37.55
C ALA A 589 15.34 -21.59 38.93
N VAL A 590 14.10 -21.12 39.05
CA VAL A 590 13.36 -21.09 40.32
C VAL A 590 11.96 -21.65 40.14
N VAL A 591 11.57 -22.57 41.02
CA VAL A 591 10.20 -23.09 41.10
C VAL A 591 9.70 -22.97 42.53
N ASP A 592 8.51 -22.42 42.70
CA ASP A 592 7.76 -22.47 43.96
C ASP A 592 6.61 -23.47 43.86
N VAL A 593 6.63 -24.50 44.72
CA VAL A 593 5.53 -25.46 44.89
C VAL A 593 5.05 -25.52 46.34
N SER A 594 5.28 -24.46 47.11
CA SER A 594 4.85 -24.36 48.50
C SER A 594 3.34 -24.53 48.67
N SER A 595 2.93 -24.90 49.88
CA SER A 595 1.52 -25.12 50.25
C SER A 595 0.82 -26.21 49.42
N ASN A 596 1.57 -27.13 48.80
CA ASN A 596 1.05 -28.34 48.16
C ASN A 596 1.30 -29.54 49.09
N HIS A 597 0.35 -29.82 49.99
CA HIS A 597 0.54 -30.77 51.09
C HIS A 597 0.82 -32.22 50.66
N TYR A 598 0.38 -32.63 49.47
CA TYR A 598 0.57 -34.00 48.95
C TYR A 598 1.93 -34.25 48.29
N LEU A 599 2.84 -33.27 48.30
CA LEU A 599 4.18 -33.43 47.75
C LEU A 599 5.13 -34.10 48.75
N GLY A 600 5.83 -35.13 48.28
CA GLY A 600 6.77 -35.93 49.05
C GLY A 600 8.12 -36.07 48.35
N GLU A 601 8.97 -36.98 48.84
CA GLU A 601 10.32 -37.22 48.30
C GLU A 601 10.39 -37.52 46.81
N ARG A 602 9.34 -38.13 46.26
CA ARG A 602 9.26 -38.41 44.83
C ARG A 602 9.24 -37.12 44.02
N ALA A 603 8.46 -36.12 44.41
CA ALA A 603 8.45 -34.80 43.77
C ALA A 603 9.83 -34.13 43.86
N LEU A 604 10.46 -34.14 45.03
CA LEU A 604 11.80 -33.54 45.22
C LEU A 604 12.85 -34.18 44.31
N LYS A 605 12.88 -35.52 44.21
CA LYS A 605 13.80 -36.24 43.32
C LYS A 605 13.59 -35.89 41.84
N LYS A 606 12.34 -35.64 41.42
CA LYS A 606 12.06 -35.19 40.05
C LYS A 606 12.51 -33.76 39.82
N LEU A 607 12.19 -32.82 40.71
CA LEU A 607 12.59 -31.40 40.54
C LEU A 607 14.12 -31.22 40.58
N THR A 608 14.80 -31.88 41.51
CA THR A 608 16.27 -31.81 41.62
C THR A 608 17.03 -32.46 40.45
N SER A 609 16.34 -33.27 39.62
CA SER A 609 16.90 -33.82 38.38
C SER A 609 16.84 -32.86 37.19
N VAL A 610 16.18 -31.70 37.32
CA VAL A 610 16.17 -30.64 36.32
C VAL A 610 17.49 -29.86 36.41
N SER A 611 18.28 -29.91 35.33
CA SER A 611 19.66 -29.40 35.35
C SER A 611 19.79 -27.88 35.46
N SER A 612 18.80 -27.12 34.97
CA SER A 612 18.77 -25.65 35.02
C SER A 612 18.34 -25.09 36.38
N LEU A 613 17.72 -25.92 37.22
CA LEU A 613 17.08 -25.49 38.46
C LEU A 613 18.13 -25.18 39.54
N GLN A 614 17.99 -24.02 40.18
CA GLN A 614 18.89 -23.52 41.21
C GLN A 614 18.21 -23.44 42.57
N MET A 615 16.90 -23.21 42.61
CA MET A 615 16.15 -23.01 43.84
C MET A 615 14.74 -23.59 43.76
N ILE A 616 14.30 -24.23 44.84
CA ILE A 616 12.98 -24.85 44.97
C ILE A 616 12.36 -24.43 46.31
N TYR A 617 11.22 -23.77 46.25
CA TYR A 617 10.42 -23.44 47.43
C TYR A 617 9.42 -24.57 47.70
N LEU A 618 9.47 -25.11 48.92
CA LEU A 618 8.78 -26.32 49.36
C LEU A 618 8.14 -26.16 50.75
N SER A 619 8.01 -24.92 51.23
CA SER A 619 7.35 -24.62 52.50
C SER A 619 5.93 -25.20 52.55
N ASP A 620 5.51 -25.70 53.71
CA ASP A 620 4.19 -26.31 53.96
C ASP A 620 3.81 -27.48 53.03
N THR A 621 4.81 -28.19 52.49
CA THR A 621 4.62 -29.46 51.77
C THR A 621 4.86 -30.65 52.71
N GLY A 622 4.42 -31.87 52.32
CA GLY A 622 4.73 -33.09 53.07
C GLY A 622 6.23 -33.39 53.23
N LEU A 623 7.09 -32.74 52.44
CA LEU A 623 8.54 -32.78 52.56
C LEU A 623 9.11 -31.92 53.69
N ALA A 624 8.45 -30.81 54.05
CA ALA A 624 8.93 -29.91 55.09
C ALA A 624 8.97 -30.60 56.47
N LEU A 625 8.20 -31.67 56.63
CA LEU A 625 8.13 -32.53 57.82
C LEU A 625 9.00 -33.79 57.72
N SER A 626 9.68 -34.02 56.58
CA SER A 626 10.50 -35.21 56.32
C SER A 626 11.95 -35.04 56.76
N THR A 627 12.57 -36.12 57.27
CA THR A 627 13.99 -36.17 57.69
C THR A 627 14.95 -36.64 56.59
N SER A 628 14.45 -36.81 55.37
CA SER A 628 15.19 -37.46 54.30
C SER A 628 16.38 -36.66 53.78
N ALA A 629 17.43 -37.40 53.40
CA ALA A 629 18.66 -36.84 52.87
C ALA A 629 18.43 -36.20 51.49
N LEU A 630 19.03 -35.02 51.28
CA LEU A 630 19.02 -34.34 49.99
C LEU A 630 19.99 -34.99 49.00
N PRO A 631 19.72 -34.89 47.68
CA PRO A 631 20.68 -35.28 46.66
C PRO A 631 22.01 -34.52 46.77
N LEU A 632 23.11 -35.14 46.36
CA LEU A 632 24.44 -34.51 46.30
C LEU A 632 24.40 -33.19 45.52
N GLY A 633 24.98 -32.13 46.10
CA GLY A 633 25.01 -30.78 45.52
C GLY A 633 23.80 -29.89 45.85
N TRP A 634 22.87 -30.35 46.68
CA TRP A 634 21.73 -29.56 47.16
C TRP A 634 21.78 -29.39 48.68
N GLU A 635 21.45 -28.18 49.16
CA GLU A 635 21.34 -27.84 50.58
C GLU A 635 19.92 -27.35 50.92
N LYS A 636 19.51 -27.54 52.17
CA LYS A 636 18.24 -27.02 52.70
C LYS A 636 18.44 -25.81 53.56
N ARG A 637 17.46 -24.92 53.56
CA ARG A 637 17.34 -23.81 54.50
C ARG A 637 15.93 -23.74 55.08
N THR A 638 15.84 -23.39 56.35
CA THR A 638 14.60 -23.35 57.15
C THR A 638 14.46 -22.07 57.99
N ASP A 639 15.20 -21.01 57.66
CA ASP A 639 15.21 -19.71 58.36
C ASP A 639 14.02 -18.80 58.00
N ARG A 640 13.19 -18.43 58.97
CA ARG A 640 11.91 -17.71 58.73
C ARG A 640 12.03 -16.37 57.98
N GLU A 641 13.14 -15.64 58.11
CA GLU A 641 13.24 -14.24 57.65
C GLU A 641 13.65 -14.08 56.16
N ARG A 642 14.02 -15.15 55.45
CA ARG A 642 14.53 -15.07 54.05
C ARG A 642 13.89 -16.04 53.06
N LEU A 643 12.82 -16.74 53.46
CA LEU A 643 12.21 -17.82 52.67
C LEU A 643 10.95 -17.42 51.89
N VAL A 644 10.63 -16.11 51.82
CA VAL A 644 9.61 -15.62 50.89
C VAL A 644 10.22 -15.54 49.49
N PRO A 645 9.63 -16.23 48.48
CA PRO A 645 10.09 -16.13 47.11
C PRO A 645 10.04 -14.70 46.59
N ARG A 646 11.17 -14.15 46.13
CA ARG A 646 11.21 -12.85 45.44
C ARG A 646 11.04 -13.09 43.94
N PHE A 647 9.81 -13.30 43.52
CA PHE A 647 9.48 -13.36 42.09
C PHE A 647 9.47 -11.94 41.49
N PRO A 648 9.95 -11.76 40.24
CA PRO A 648 9.69 -10.54 39.49
C PRO A 648 8.19 -10.26 39.45
N GLY A 649 7.79 -9.00 39.64
CA GLY A 649 6.42 -8.57 39.46
C GLY A 649 5.94 -8.84 38.02
N PRO A 650 4.64 -9.00 37.79
CA PRO A 650 4.10 -9.10 36.45
C PRO A 650 4.32 -7.80 35.66
N SER A 651 4.67 -7.93 34.38
CA SER A 651 5.21 -6.85 33.54
C SER A 651 5.02 -7.09 32.04
N GLY A 652 4.94 -6.00 31.29
CA GLY A 652 4.70 -5.97 29.85
C GLY A 652 3.31 -5.42 29.52
N TRP A 653 3.13 -4.93 28.30
CA TRP A 653 1.88 -4.27 27.87
C TRP A 653 0.65 -5.15 28.08
N LEU A 654 0.76 -6.45 27.80
CA LEU A 654 -0.36 -7.38 28.00
C LEU A 654 -0.78 -7.48 29.48
N TRP A 655 0.17 -7.38 30.40
CA TRP A 655 -0.16 -7.33 31.82
C TRP A 655 -0.77 -5.98 32.20
N GLU A 656 -0.14 -4.88 31.80
CA GLU A 656 -0.57 -3.52 32.15
C GLU A 656 -1.99 -3.22 31.63
N ASP A 657 -2.28 -3.60 30.38
CA ASP A 657 -3.53 -3.23 29.70
C ASP A 657 -4.68 -4.23 29.97
N PHE A 658 -4.37 -5.51 30.22
CA PHE A 658 -5.37 -6.56 30.43
C PHE A 658 -5.23 -7.28 31.77
N GLY A 659 -4.02 -7.76 32.08
CA GLY A 659 -3.76 -8.59 33.26
C GLY A 659 -4.08 -7.90 34.59
N ALA A 660 -3.66 -6.65 34.77
CA ALA A 660 -3.90 -5.88 35.98
C ALA A 660 -5.39 -5.61 36.23
N MET A 661 -6.17 -5.44 35.16
CA MET A 661 -7.61 -5.20 35.23
C MET A 661 -8.40 -6.49 35.51
N ARG A 662 -8.00 -7.62 34.91
CA ARG A 662 -8.72 -8.89 35.02
C ARG A 662 -8.27 -9.75 36.19
N PHE A 663 -7.02 -9.60 36.63
CA PHE A 663 -6.36 -10.38 37.68
C PHE A 663 -5.67 -9.44 38.69
N PRO A 664 -6.43 -8.64 39.45
CA PRO A 664 -5.86 -7.64 40.35
C PRO A 664 -4.90 -8.26 41.38
N LEU A 665 -3.86 -7.50 41.72
CA LEU A 665 -2.94 -7.82 42.81
C LEU A 665 -3.67 -7.53 44.14
N GLU A 666 -4.24 -8.54 44.80
CA GLU A 666 -4.76 -8.37 46.16
C GLU A 666 -3.60 -8.10 47.14
N GLU A 667 -3.80 -7.17 48.08
CA GLU A 667 -2.78 -6.70 49.04
C GLU A 667 -2.34 -7.77 50.08
N ASP A 668 -3.07 -8.88 50.23
CA ASP A 668 -2.94 -9.78 51.39
C ASP A 668 -2.13 -11.06 51.19
N LEU A 669 -1.57 -11.34 50.01
CA LEU A 669 -0.91 -12.64 49.72
C LEU A 669 0.63 -12.60 49.59
N ASP A 670 1.25 -11.41 49.55
CA ASP A 670 2.68 -11.26 49.26
C ASP A 670 3.60 -11.42 50.50
N SER A 671 3.05 -11.79 51.66
CA SER A 671 3.84 -12.16 52.85
C SER A 671 3.27 -13.40 53.53
N PRO A 672 3.38 -14.58 52.90
CA PRO A 672 2.97 -15.80 53.55
C PRO A 672 3.85 -16.11 54.76
N GLN A 673 3.24 -16.12 55.95
CA GLN A 673 3.86 -16.73 57.11
C GLN A 673 3.74 -18.25 56.95
N TYR A 674 4.75 -18.87 56.33
CA TYR A 674 4.80 -20.33 56.23
C TYR A 674 4.97 -20.94 57.64
N GLU A 675 4.16 -21.95 57.96
CA GLU A 675 4.25 -22.66 59.24
C GLU A 675 5.54 -23.47 59.33
N CYS A 676 5.88 -24.14 58.23
CA CYS A 676 7.07 -24.97 58.03
C CYS A 676 7.87 -24.45 56.83
N PRO A 677 8.74 -23.44 57.02
CA PRO A 677 9.46 -22.83 55.92
C PRO A 677 10.58 -23.77 55.45
N PHE A 678 10.61 -24.07 54.15
CA PHE A 678 11.52 -25.07 53.60
C PHE A 678 11.90 -24.73 52.15
N VAL A 679 13.17 -24.45 51.93
CA VAL A 679 13.73 -24.18 50.60
C VAL A 679 14.94 -25.07 50.37
N VAL A 680 15.08 -25.58 49.16
CA VAL A 680 16.24 -26.34 48.73
C VAL A 680 16.92 -25.56 47.61
N PHE A 681 18.23 -25.39 47.71
CA PHE A 681 19.04 -24.67 46.72
C PHE A 681 20.26 -25.49 46.32
N ARG A 682 20.71 -25.28 45.09
CA ARG A 682 21.87 -25.98 44.54
C ARG A 682 23.15 -25.22 44.89
N LEU A 683 24.14 -25.94 45.40
CA LEU A 683 25.47 -25.39 45.64
C LEU A 683 26.13 -25.06 44.30
N ARG A 684 26.60 -23.82 44.14
CA ARG A 684 27.47 -23.47 43.02
C ARG A 684 28.79 -24.20 43.22
N THR A 685 29.20 -24.98 42.24
CA THR A 685 30.56 -25.53 42.15
C THR A 685 31.42 -24.55 41.40
#